data_AF-A0A941MAW4-F1
#
_entry.id   AF-A0A941MAW4-F1
#
_cell.length_a   1.000
_cell.length_b   1.000
_cell.length_c   1.000
_cell.angle_alpha   90.00
_cell.angle_beta   90.00
_cell.angle_gamma   90.00
#
_symmetry.space_group_name_H-M   'P 1'
#
loop_
_entity.id
_entity.type
_entity.pdbx_description
1 polymer ?
#
loop_
_entity_poly.entity_id
_entity_poly.type
_entity_poly.pdbx_seq_one_letter_code
_entity_poly.pdbx_strand_id
1 'polypeptide(L)'
;MRLHLLAVGENRAVGRLPSLAVLPCAIALLLSACGGGGGGTVRSTPPPTTPTTPTVPNFTPNVVNDASLAVNPPAIPVLAGPASLPQYSRHLVLTNAAGALGAGLTGQGVTIGLLDTGVNGANPALQGRVTAHFTHVDPATNNTSVDDVVGHGTVVAEMAAGKGIGNWGGGVAQGAKIAVSRIIDDTPPPDDGSGAGNEWHSGEGVGDYFAGINAELADAGAKILNNSWGGVYWSDPGVTTELDAAWRQFVVGRGGLIVFASGNSGTDPRYAGEPSDIARLPTLANDPDLAKGWITVGALDPDHPTQLTSYSQQCGSAMDYCLVAPGNVIFIDPHAKVGDASYSLYQGGGTSYAAPQVSGAAAVVWSAFPYFNNDQVRQTVLAASKDLGALGVDPVFGWGLLDVTKAAMGPSNFAWGDFSVAFSGNSVWRNSIIGSGGLIKRGTGILTLAEAGNFTGGTRVEEGGLDVRKGLKSNLDISSGATVWALGAFGGNVTSSGRFLVGAATPTTITGNYSQSSGGNLGVWLGNPLKITGSANIAGTMSILGVKSGYTTTSHETLLNAVGGVTGTFSDLKAAPSVFLDAALAYDPNNVFLNINRIDVSKAASAMGLSASAQASAVRVESAMTAIDAQLVSGVPGGLGTAFIDAAGALQQTSNAAQADLSLRSLSGEMHAASTALTFDSIDAGR
;
A
#
# COMPACT_ATOMS: atom_id res chain seq x y z
N MET A 1 -22.75 -65.59 1.71
CA MET A 1 -23.12 -66.21 0.41
C MET A 1 -22.14 -65.68 -0.65
N ARG A 2 -21.69 -66.56 -1.55
CA ARG A 2 -20.77 -66.38 -2.71
C ARG A 2 -20.61 -64.92 -3.21
N LEU A 3 -19.41 -64.34 -3.32
CA LEU A 3 -18.23 -64.70 -4.13
C LEU A 3 -18.48 -64.62 -5.65
N HIS A 4 -17.75 -63.73 -6.34
CA HIS A 4 -17.04 -64.01 -7.61
C HIS A 4 -15.77 -63.14 -7.70
N LEU A 5 -14.85 -63.53 -8.59
CA LEU A 5 -13.40 -63.40 -8.43
C LEU A 5 -12.70 -62.97 -9.74
N LEU A 6 -11.61 -62.18 -9.66
CA LEU A 6 -10.36 -62.16 -10.49
C LEU A 6 -10.45 -62.24 -12.05
N ALA A 7 -9.46 -61.96 -12.89
CA ALA A 7 -8.01 -61.64 -12.85
C ALA A 7 -7.62 -60.99 -14.23
N VAL A 8 -6.42 -60.51 -14.62
CA VAL A 8 -5.17 -59.98 -14.01
C VAL A 8 -4.34 -59.41 -15.20
N GLY A 9 -3.46 -58.41 -15.02
CA GLY A 9 -2.52 -57.99 -16.08
C GLY A 9 -1.48 -56.95 -15.65
N GLU A 10 -0.22 -57.36 -15.43
CA GLU A 10 0.91 -56.52 -14.99
C GLU A 10 1.67 -55.85 -16.16
N ASN A 11 2.27 -54.67 -15.94
CA ASN A 11 3.73 -54.59 -15.79
C ASN A 11 4.29 -53.26 -15.23
N ARG A 12 5.56 -53.32 -14.80
CA ARG A 12 6.35 -52.33 -14.02
C ARG A 12 6.83 -51.12 -14.89
N ALA A 13 7.41 -50.02 -14.39
CA ALA A 13 8.18 -49.82 -13.15
C ALA A 13 8.29 -48.36 -12.64
N VAL A 14 8.45 -48.23 -11.31
CA VAL A 14 9.22 -47.26 -10.49
C VAL A 14 9.48 -45.84 -11.04
N GLY A 15 8.94 -44.83 -10.31
CA GLY A 15 9.19 -43.41 -10.55
C GLY A 15 10.55 -42.90 -10.00
N ARG A 16 11.03 -41.79 -10.57
CA ARG A 16 12.28 -41.10 -10.17
C ARG A 16 12.01 -40.01 -9.13
N LEU A 17 12.77 -40.03 -8.03
CA LEU A 17 13.03 -38.86 -7.17
C LEU A 17 14.40 -38.27 -7.54
N PRO A 18 14.60 -36.94 -7.46
CA PRO A 18 15.91 -36.33 -7.70
C PRO A 18 16.85 -36.61 -6.51
N SER A 19 18.04 -37.10 -6.84
CA SER A 19 19.09 -37.53 -5.93
C SER A 19 20.01 -36.38 -5.50
N LEU A 20 20.31 -36.26 -4.19
CA LEU A 20 21.50 -35.56 -3.68
C LEU A 20 21.79 -35.94 -2.22
N ALA A 21 22.36 -37.14 -2.00
CA ALA A 21 22.84 -37.59 -0.69
C ALA A 21 23.88 -38.72 -0.82
N VAL A 22 25.09 -38.43 -1.33
CA VAL A 22 26.26 -39.33 -1.24
C VAL A 22 27.55 -38.52 -1.15
N LEU A 23 28.06 -38.26 0.07
CA LEU A 23 29.47 -38.44 0.47
C LEU A 23 29.68 -38.15 1.97
N PRO A 24 29.98 -39.18 2.78
CA PRO A 24 30.90 -38.97 3.90
C PRO A 24 31.87 -40.16 4.04
N CYS A 25 33.11 -40.01 3.54
CA CYS A 25 34.22 -40.93 3.86
C CYS A 25 35.59 -40.38 3.44
N ALA A 26 36.04 -39.25 4.02
CA ALA A 26 37.39 -38.71 3.78
C ALA A 26 37.92 -37.71 4.84
N ILE A 27 37.44 -37.72 6.09
CA ILE A 27 37.91 -36.79 7.14
C ILE A 27 38.15 -37.53 8.46
N ALA A 28 39.27 -38.26 8.55
CA ALA A 28 39.68 -38.96 9.79
C ALA A 28 41.20 -39.19 9.94
N LEU A 29 42.07 -38.61 9.08
CA LEU A 29 43.47 -39.06 8.95
C LEU A 29 44.56 -37.96 8.94
N LEU A 30 44.27 -36.73 9.38
CA LEU A 30 45.24 -35.61 9.34
C LEU A 30 45.47 -34.85 10.67
N LEU A 31 45.08 -35.42 11.82
CA LEU A 31 45.28 -34.81 13.14
C LEU A 31 46.08 -35.65 14.14
N SER A 32 46.79 -36.68 13.68
CA SER A 32 47.58 -37.61 14.52
C SER A 32 49.07 -37.67 14.15
N ALA A 33 49.67 -36.53 13.78
CA ALA A 33 51.07 -36.47 13.32
C ALA A 33 51.84 -35.23 13.82
N CYS A 34 51.86 -35.02 15.14
CA CYS A 34 52.86 -34.19 15.85
C CYS A 34 52.86 -34.54 17.35
N GLY A 35 53.20 -35.80 17.67
CA GLY A 35 53.16 -36.32 19.04
C GLY A 35 54.20 -37.41 19.29
N GLY A 36 55.38 -37.01 19.77
CA GLY A 36 56.51 -37.88 20.09
C GLY A 36 57.83 -37.18 19.73
N GLY A 37 58.90 -37.24 20.52
CA GLY A 37 59.10 -37.95 21.79
C GLY A 37 60.59 -38.25 21.95
N GLY A 38 61.28 -37.52 22.83
CA GLY A 38 62.73 -37.68 22.98
C GLY A 38 63.28 -37.00 24.24
N GLY A 39 63.83 -37.78 25.16
CA GLY A 39 64.59 -37.28 26.30
C GLY A 39 66.09 -37.52 26.10
N GLY A 40 66.93 -36.55 26.45
CA GLY A 40 68.38 -36.72 26.34
C GLY A 40 69.25 -35.46 26.51
N THR A 41 69.61 -35.14 27.76
CA THR A 41 70.80 -34.37 28.17
C THR A 41 70.91 -32.86 27.86
N VAL A 42 71.63 -32.18 28.75
CA VAL A 42 71.65 -30.72 28.97
C VAL A 42 72.73 -30.01 28.16
N ARG A 43 72.41 -28.84 27.57
CA ARG A 43 73.34 -27.69 27.47
C ARG A 43 72.57 -26.37 27.60
N SER A 44 73.08 -25.46 28.42
CA SER A 44 72.53 -24.13 28.66
C SER A 44 73.10 -23.09 27.70
N THR A 45 72.24 -22.34 27.01
CA THR A 45 72.57 -21.12 26.24
C THR A 45 71.66 -19.96 26.67
N PRO A 46 72.06 -18.69 26.44
CA PRO A 46 71.49 -17.53 27.15
C PRO A 46 70.04 -17.21 26.74
N PRO A 47 69.28 -16.47 27.58
CA PRO A 47 67.90 -16.11 27.28
C PRO A 47 67.82 -15.16 26.07
N PRO A 48 66.84 -15.34 25.17
CA PRO A 48 66.48 -14.32 24.19
C PRO A 48 66.01 -13.05 24.91
N THR A 49 66.39 -11.89 24.37
CA THR A 49 65.93 -10.58 24.84
C THR A 49 64.40 -10.45 24.77
N THR A 50 63.82 -9.85 25.81
CA THR A 50 62.38 -9.56 25.90
C THR A 50 61.89 -8.82 24.65
N PRO A 51 60.90 -9.35 23.91
CA PRO A 51 60.16 -8.54 22.94
C PRO A 51 59.45 -7.42 23.69
N THR A 52 59.61 -6.18 23.23
CA THR A 52 58.80 -5.05 23.69
C THR A 52 57.34 -5.37 23.47
N THR A 53 56.54 -5.34 24.54
CA THR A 53 55.08 -5.53 24.48
C THR A 53 54.48 -4.58 23.44
N PRO A 54 53.84 -5.09 22.36
CA PRO A 54 53.00 -4.24 21.53
C PRO A 54 51.89 -3.70 22.41
N THR A 55 51.71 -2.38 22.44
CA THR A 55 50.56 -1.75 23.09
C THR A 55 49.30 -2.25 22.40
N VAL A 56 48.60 -3.19 23.02
CA VAL A 56 47.27 -3.65 22.56
C VAL A 56 46.37 -2.42 22.50
N PRO A 57 45.77 -2.08 21.35
CA PRO A 57 44.82 -0.98 21.28
C PRO A 57 43.66 -1.26 22.24
N ASN A 58 43.37 -0.31 23.12
CA ASN A 58 42.32 -0.45 24.13
C ASN A 58 40.94 -0.29 23.46
N PHE A 59 40.46 -1.36 22.83
CA PHE A 59 39.21 -1.43 22.10
C PHE A 59 38.10 -1.98 22.99
N THR A 60 37.08 -1.17 23.30
CA THR A 60 35.88 -1.59 24.04
C THR A 60 34.57 -0.99 23.50
N PRO A 61 33.97 -1.60 22.45
CA PRO A 61 32.61 -1.25 22.00
C PRO A 61 31.68 -2.48 21.89
N ASN A 62 31.12 -2.91 23.03
CA ASN A 62 29.98 -3.81 23.02
C ASN A 62 28.76 -3.09 22.41
N VAL A 63 28.32 -3.51 21.23
CA VAL A 63 27.19 -2.87 20.54
C VAL A 63 25.88 -3.24 21.22
N VAL A 64 25.06 -2.24 21.57
CA VAL A 64 23.82 -2.48 22.31
C VAL A 64 22.74 -3.07 21.40
N ASN A 65 22.24 -4.25 21.76
CA ASN A 65 21.10 -4.88 21.12
C ASN A 65 19.80 -4.12 21.42
N ASP A 66 19.08 -3.68 20.38
CA ASP A 66 17.83 -2.95 20.47
C ASP A 66 16.73 -3.68 19.67
N ALA A 67 15.80 -4.31 20.38
CA ALA A 67 14.72 -5.11 19.80
C ALA A 67 13.74 -4.29 18.93
N SER A 68 13.71 -2.96 19.05
CA SER A 68 12.92 -2.11 18.15
C SER A 68 13.47 -2.09 16.72
N LEU A 69 14.72 -2.53 16.50
CA LEU A 69 15.36 -2.62 15.19
C LEU A 69 15.00 -3.91 14.41
N ALA A 70 14.00 -4.67 14.82
CA ALA A 70 13.47 -5.81 14.06
C ALA A 70 12.78 -5.33 12.76
N VAL A 71 13.57 -5.04 11.72
CA VAL A 71 13.09 -4.45 10.46
C VAL A 71 12.52 -5.51 9.54
N ASN A 72 11.22 -5.76 9.67
CA ASN A 72 10.38 -6.21 8.58
C ASN A 72 9.38 -5.10 8.26
N PRO A 73 9.48 -4.41 7.10
CA PRO A 73 8.42 -3.50 6.68
C PRO A 73 7.13 -4.32 6.46
N PRO A 74 5.93 -3.75 6.69
CA PRO A 74 4.69 -4.52 6.70
C PRO A 74 4.52 -5.41 5.46
N ALA A 75 4.05 -6.64 5.64
CA ALA A 75 3.76 -7.49 4.48
C ALA A 75 2.67 -6.82 3.64
N ILE A 76 2.95 -6.58 2.36
CA ILE A 76 1.95 -6.02 1.43
C ILE A 76 0.94 -7.13 1.12
N PRO A 77 -0.35 -6.97 1.44
CA PRO A 77 -1.34 -7.98 1.09
C PRO A 77 -1.40 -8.14 -0.43
N VAL A 78 -1.41 -9.38 -0.90
CA VAL A 78 -1.68 -9.69 -2.32
C VAL A 78 -3.18 -9.56 -2.53
N LEU A 79 -3.59 -8.66 -3.42
CA LEU A 79 -4.98 -8.60 -3.87
C LEU A 79 -5.23 -9.69 -4.90
N ALA A 80 -6.42 -10.26 -4.91
CA ALA A 80 -6.84 -11.17 -5.97
C ALA A 80 -6.91 -10.43 -7.32
N GLY A 81 -6.74 -11.18 -8.41
CA GLY A 81 -6.81 -10.64 -9.77
C GLY A 81 -8.23 -10.20 -10.15
N PRO A 82 -8.39 -9.54 -11.32
CA PRO A 82 -9.68 -9.04 -11.78
C PRO A 82 -10.79 -10.10 -11.81
N ALA A 83 -11.99 -9.72 -11.40
CA ALA A 83 -13.17 -10.56 -11.47
C ALA A 83 -13.52 -10.88 -12.94
N SER A 84 -14.01 -12.10 -13.18
CA SER A 84 -14.66 -12.43 -14.45
C SER A 84 -16.02 -11.75 -14.50
N LEU A 85 -16.23 -10.88 -15.49
CA LEU A 85 -17.45 -10.11 -15.64
C LEU A 85 -18.45 -10.83 -16.57
N PRO A 86 -19.76 -10.88 -16.23
CA PRO A 86 -20.82 -11.35 -17.11
C PRO A 86 -20.90 -10.60 -18.46
N GLN A 87 -21.63 -11.17 -19.43
CA GLN A 87 -21.75 -10.62 -20.79
C GLN A 87 -22.18 -9.14 -20.82
N TYR A 88 -23.17 -8.76 -20.02
CA TYR A 88 -23.72 -7.40 -19.97
C TYR A 88 -23.07 -6.60 -18.83
N SER A 89 -21.77 -6.34 -18.98
CA SER A 89 -20.94 -5.61 -18.00
C SER A 89 -20.09 -4.51 -18.64
N ARG A 90 -20.50 -3.98 -19.80
CA ARG A 90 -19.70 -3.04 -20.61
C ARG A 90 -19.30 -1.79 -19.83
N HIS A 91 -20.18 -1.27 -18.97
CA HIS A 91 -19.90 -0.16 -18.06
C HIS A 91 -18.77 -0.50 -17.08
N LEU A 92 -18.82 -1.68 -16.44
CA LEU A 92 -17.75 -2.17 -15.56
C LEU A 92 -16.43 -2.45 -16.29
N VAL A 93 -16.47 -2.83 -17.57
CA VAL A 93 -15.28 -3.01 -18.41
C VAL A 93 -14.64 -1.66 -18.74
N LEU A 94 -15.43 -0.70 -19.23
CA LEU A 94 -14.95 0.63 -19.62
C LEU A 94 -14.44 1.44 -18.43
N THR A 95 -15.09 1.33 -17.28
CA THR A 95 -14.66 1.98 -16.02
C THR A 95 -13.58 1.23 -15.26
N ASN A 96 -13.03 0.14 -15.84
CA ASN A 96 -12.00 -0.70 -15.23
C ASN A 96 -12.38 -1.17 -13.80
N ALA A 97 -13.63 -1.60 -13.57
CA ALA A 97 -14.11 -2.02 -12.24
C ALA A 97 -13.74 -3.46 -11.88
N ALA A 98 -13.39 -4.30 -12.86
CA ALA A 98 -13.09 -5.72 -12.64
C ALA A 98 -11.97 -5.97 -11.60
N GLY A 99 -10.92 -5.14 -11.57
CA GLY A 99 -9.82 -5.26 -10.62
C GLY A 99 -10.26 -4.98 -9.17
N ALA A 100 -11.00 -3.90 -8.94
CA ALA A 100 -11.57 -3.58 -7.64
C ALA A 100 -12.53 -4.68 -7.14
N LEU A 101 -13.46 -5.12 -7.99
CA LEU A 101 -14.40 -6.21 -7.68
C LEU A 101 -13.67 -7.52 -7.35
N GLY A 102 -12.65 -7.88 -8.13
CA GLY A 102 -11.82 -9.06 -7.90
C GLY A 102 -11.03 -9.00 -6.59
N ALA A 103 -10.53 -7.82 -6.24
CA ALA A 103 -9.87 -7.53 -4.98
C ALA A 103 -10.82 -7.47 -3.75
N GLY A 104 -12.14 -7.62 -3.95
CA GLY A 104 -13.14 -7.50 -2.89
C GLY A 104 -13.42 -6.06 -2.43
N LEU A 105 -12.96 -5.06 -3.18
CA LEU A 105 -13.20 -3.64 -2.92
C LEU A 105 -14.50 -3.23 -3.60
N THR A 106 -15.60 -3.31 -2.85
CA THR A 106 -16.97 -3.23 -3.38
C THR A 106 -17.78 -2.07 -2.81
N GLY A 107 -17.19 -1.17 -2.01
CA GLY A 107 -17.92 -0.08 -1.35
C GLY A 107 -18.60 -0.48 -0.03
N GLN A 108 -18.21 -1.62 0.53
CA GLN A 108 -18.69 -2.10 1.83
C GLN A 108 -18.50 -1.06 2.94
N GLY A 109 -19.53 -0.88 3.77
CA GLY A 109 -19.51 0.09 4.87
C GLY A 109 -19.83 1.54 4.47
N VAL A 110 -20.13 1.81 3.19
CA VAL A 110 -20.55 3.13 2.71
C VAL A 110 -22.02 3.09 2.29
N THR A 111 -22.76 4.16 2.62
CA THR A 111 -24.11 4.41 2.13
C THR A 111 -24.07 5.54 1.09
N ILE A 112 -24.74 5.33 -0.05
CA ILE A 112 -24.97 6.32 -1.09
C ILE A 112 -26.42 6.82 -0.94
N GLY A 113 -26.61 8.12 -0.75
CA GLY A 113 -27.91 8.79 -0.84
C GLY A 113 -28.25 9.07 -2.31
N LEU A 114 -29.48 8.78 -2.72
CA LEU A 114 -30.00 9.10 -4.06
C LEU A 114 -31.13 10.11 -3.93
N LEU A 115 -31.06 11.20 -4.68
CA LEU A 115 -32.17 12.14 -4.87
C LEU A 115 -32.72 11.89 -6.27
N ASP A 116 -33.90 11.27 -6.40
CA ASP A 116 -34.41 10.75 -7.68
C ASP A 116 -35.94 10.49 -7.66
N THR A 117 -36.46 9.67 -8.59
CA THR A 117 -37.89 9.24 -8.66
C THR A 117 -38.30 8.23 -7.58
N GLY A 118 -37.39 7.87 -6.68
CA GLY A 118 -37.53 6.76 -5.73
C GLY A 118 -36.65 5.56 -6.10
N VAL A 119 -36.77 4.45 -5.37
CA VAL A 119 -36.09 3.19 -5.70
C VAL A 119 -37.00 2.01 -5.34
N ASN A 120 -37.23 1.09 -6.28
CA ASN A 120 -37.84 -0.20 -6.02
C ASN A 120 -36.88 -1.11 -5.23
N GLY A 121 -36.99 -1.09 -3.89
CA GLY A 121 -36.16 -1.92 -3.01
C GLY A 121 -36.38 -3.44 -3.14
N ALA A 122 -37.49 -3.85 -3.79
CA ALA A 122 -37.81 -5.25 -4.08
C ALA A 122 -37.20 -5.75 -5.41
N ASN A 123 -36.54 -4.87 -6.19
CA ASN A 123 -35.80 -5.24 -7.38
C ASN A 123 -34.72 -6.29 -7.05
N PRO A 124 -34.54 -7.34 -7.89
CA PRO A 124 -33.62 -8.43 -7.62
C PRO A 124 -32.15 -8.00 -7.45
N ALA A 125 -31.69 -6.94 -8.15
CA ALA A 125 -30.34 -6.38 -8.02
C ALA A 125 -30.15 -5.57 -6.73
N LEU A 126 -31.23 -4.99 -6.20
CA LEU A 126 -31.21 -4.07 -5.06
C LEU A 126 -31.68 -4.68 -3.74
N GLN A 127 -32.14 -5.93 -3.76
CA GLN A 127 -32.57 -6.66 -2.56
C GLN A 127 -31.53 -6.58 -1.43
N GLY A 128 -31.91 -5.92 -0.33
CA GLY A 128 -31.07 -5.72 0.87
C GLY A 128 -30.07 -4.56 0.78
N ARG A 129 -30.12 -3.74 -0.29
CA ARG A 129 -29.28 -2.54 -0.48
C ARG A 129 -29.91 -1.29 0.12
N VAL A 130 -31.20 -1.08 -0.11
CA VAL A 130 -31.89 0.11 0.35
C VAL A 130 -32.20 -0.02 1.85
N THR A 131 -31.78 0.98 2.61
CA THR A 131 -31.85 1.00 4.08
C THR A 131 -32.67 2.15 4.67
N ALA A 132 -33.00 3.15 3.85
CA ALA A 132 -33.92 4.23 4.19
C ALA A 132 -34.63 4.73 2.93
N HIS A 133 -35.91 5.05 3.05
CA HIS A 133 -36.72 5.67 2.00
C HIS A 133 -37.41 6.90 2.58
N PHE A 134 -37.32 8.01 1.85
CA PHE A 134 -37.97 9.28 2.16
C PHE A 134 -38.76 9.75 0.93
N THR A 135 -39.79 10.57 1.13
CA THR A 135 -40.72 10.97 0.07
C THR A 135 -41.11 12.42 0.26
N HIS A 136 -40.75 13.25 -0.72
CA HIS A 136 -40.94 14.70 -0.71
C HIS A 136 -41.84 15.18 -1.87
N VAL A 137 -42.44 14.24 -2.61
CA VAL A 137 -43.48 14.50 -3.62
C VAL A 137 -44.87 14.57 -2.98
N ASP A 138 -45.80 15.34 -3.55
CA ASP A 138 -47.15 15.49 -3.01
C ASP A 138 -47.97 14.19 -3.19
N PRO A 139 -48.43 13.53 -2.10
CA PRO A 139 -49.26 12.32 -2.18
C PRO A 139 -50.67 12.55 -2.76
N ALA A 140 -51.10 13.80 -2.99
CA ALA A 140 -52.36 14.11 -3.67
C ALA A 140 -52.26 13.96 -5.21
N THR A 141 -51.06 14.17 -5.77
CA THR A 141 -50.78 14.06 -7.22
C THR A 141 -49.95 12.82 -7.58
N ASN A 142 -49.24 12.23 -6.61
CA ASN A 142 -48.34 11.10 -6.81
C ASN A 142 -48.78 9.82 -6.10
N ASN A 143 -48.53 8.68 -6.74
CA ASN A 143 -48.72 7.36 -6.15
C ASN A 143 -47.55 7.02 -5.22
N THR A 144 -47.69 7.41 -3.96
CA THR A 144 -46.74 7.13 -2.87
C THR A 144 -46.86 5.71 -2.29
N SER A 145 -47.77 4.86 -2.80
CA SER A 145 -47.84 3.43 -2.41
C SER A 145 -46.91 2.52 -3.24
N VAL A 146 -46.19 3.08 -4.21
CA VAL A 146 -45.18 2.41 -5.03
C VAL A 146 -43.88 3.18 -4.87
N ASP A 147 -42.81 2.52 -4.45
CA ASP A 147 -41.55 3.19 -4.08
C ASP A 147 -40.94 4.02 -5.23
N ASP A 148 -41.02 3.50 -6.46
CA ASP A 148 -40.57 4.15 -7.71
C ASP A 148 -41.55 3.80 -8.85
N VAL A 149 -42.32 4.78 -9.30
CA VAL A 149 -43.31 4.62 -10.38
C VAL A 149 -42.68 4.80 -11.75
N VAL A 150 -41.65 5.64 -11.85
CA VAL A 150 -40.97 6.00 -13.12
C VAL A 150 -39.88 4.98 -13.46
N GLY A 151 -39.23 4.39 -12.45
CA GLY A 151 -38.16 3.41 -12.60
C GLY A 151 -36.76 3.99 -12.74
N HIS A 152 -36.62 5.31 -12.97
CA HIS A 152 -35.33 5.95 -13.23
C HIS A 152 -34.38 5.84 -12.04
N GLY A 153 -34.83 6.20 -10.84
CA GLY A 153 -34.02 6.11 -9.62
C GLY A 153 -33.64 4.67 -9.26
N THR A 154 -34.47 3.69 -9.62
CA THR A 154 -34.09 2.25 -9.54
C THR A 154 -32.91 1.91 -10.46
N VAL A 155 -32.88 2.40 -11.71
CA VAL A 155 -31.73 2.19 -12.61
C VAL A 155 -30.48 2.90 -12.10
N VAL A 156 -30.63 4.11 -11.55
CA VAL A 156 -29.52 4.85 -10.90
C VAL A 156 -28.96 4.07 -9.71
N ALA A 157 -29.83 3.50 -8.87
CA ALA A 157 -29.46 2.61 -7.78
C ALA A 157 -28.73 1.34 -8.26
N GLU A 158 -29.20 0.73 -9.35
CA GLU A 158 -28.56 -0.44 -9.97
C GLU A 158 -27.13 -0.13 -10.42
N MET A 159 -26.91 0.97 -11.14
CA MET A 159 -25.59 1.37 -11.62
C MET A 159 -24.62 1.69 -10.47
N ALA A 160 -25.14 2.26 -9.37
CA ALA A 160 -24.35 2.60 -8.20
C ALA A 160 -23.95 1.35 -7.40
N ALA A 161 -24.92 0.53 -6.96
CA ALA A 161 -24.70 -0.51 -5.95
C ALA A 161 -25.48 -1.82 -6.16
N GLY A 162 -26.09 -2.04 -7.34
CA GLY A 162 -26.76 -3.30 -7.65
C GLY A 162 -25.81 -4.50 -7.67
N LYS A 163 -26.25 -5.66 -7.14
CA LYS A 163 -25.50 -6.93 -7.31
C LYS A 163 -25.73 -7.48 -8.72
N GLY A 164 -24.76 -8.19 -9.29
CA GLY A 164 -24.94 -8.87 -10.58
C GLY A 164 -26.10 -9.88 -10.57
N ILE A 165 -26.84 -9.95 -11.68
CA ILE A 165 -28.02 -10.81 -11.86
C ILE A 165 -27.92 -11.52 -13.21
N GLY A 166 -27.82 -12.85 -13.19
CA GLY A 166 -27.70 -13.66 -14.41
C GLY A 166 -26.52 -13.24 -15.28
N ASN A 167 -26.80 -12.71 -16.47
CA ASN A 167 -25.79 -12.24 -17.42
C ASN A 167 -25.42 -10.75 -17.27
N TRP A 168 -26.04 -10.02 -16.33
CA TRP A 168 -25.73 -8.61 -16.05
C TRP A 168 -24.77 -8.45 -14.88
N GLY A 169 -23.78 -7.57 -15.06
CA GLY A 169 -22.59 -7.47 -14.20
C GLY A 169 -22.81 -6.88 -12.81
N GLY A 170 -23.90 -6.15 -12.57
CA GLY A 170 -24.10 -5.35 -11.37
C GLY A 170 -23.63 -3.90 -11.53
N GLY A 171 -23.80 -3.10 -10.48
CA GLY A 171 -23.25 -1.76 -10.34
C GLY A 171 -21.77 -1.75 -9.95
N VAL A 172 -21.22 -0.55 -9.76
CA VAL A 172 -19.81 -0.36 -9.40
C VAL A 172 -19.51 -0.75 -7.95
N ALA A 173 -20.37 -0.34 -7.00
CA ALA A 173 -20.19 -0.56 -5.57
C ALA A 173 -21.13 -1.66 -5.02
N GLN A 174 -20.94 -2.91 -5.45
CA GLN A 174 -21.78 -4.06 -5.08
C GLN A 174 -21.73 -4.48 -3.59
N GLY A 175 -21.07 -3.70 -2.74
CA GLY A 175 -21.00 -3.82 -1.28
C GLY A 175 -21.66 -2.65 -0.54
N ALA A 176 -21.96 -1.55 -1.23
CA ALA A 176 -22.56 -0.37 -0.64
C ALA A 176 -24.04 -0.57 -0.26
N LYS A 177 -24.53 0.38 0.56
CA LYS A 177 -25.94 0.58 0.92
C LYS A 177 -26.52 1.80 0.20
N ILE A 178 -27.84 1.89 0.17
CA ILE A 178 -28.58 2.99 -0.44
C ILE A 178 -29.52 3.62 0.60
N ALA A 179 -29.56 4.95 0.64
CA ALA A 179 -30.67 5.72 1.17
C ALA A 179 -31.30 6.47 -0.01
N VAL A 180 -32.63 6.58 -0.08
CA VAL A 180 -33.30 7.29 -1.18
C VAL A 180 -34.23 8.37 -0.65
N SER A 181 -34.18 9.54 -1.28
CA SER A 181 -35.20 10.58 -1.19
C SER A 181 -35.88 10.71 -2.55
N ARG A 182 -37.19 10.43 -2.59
CA ARG A 182 -38.01 10.62 -3.78
C ARG A 182 -38.43 12.10 -3.86
N ILE A 183 -37.86 12.81 -4.83
CA ILE A 183 -38.04 14.25 -5.05
C ILE A 183 -38.66 14.59 -6.41
N ILE A 184 -38.92 13.58 -7.24
CA ILE A 184 -39.44 13.74 -8.62
C ILE A 184 -40.80 13.06 -8.71
N ASP A 185 -41.77 13.79 -9.25
CA ASP A 185 -43.14 13.34 -9.48
C ASP A 185 -43.25 12.21 -10.52
N ASP A 186 -44.33 11.42 -10.42
CA ASP A 186 -44.66 10.29 -11.30
C ASP A 186 -44.89 10.70 -12.75
N THR A 187 -45.35 11.93 -12.94
CA THR A 187 -45.52 12.58 -14.24
C THR A 187 -44.59 13.77 -14.28
N PRO A 188 -43.60 13.81 -15.19
CA PRO A 188 -42.75 14.98 -15.36
C PRO A 188 -43.58 16.25 -15.59
N PRO A 189 -43.15 17.42 -15.08
CA PRO A 189 -43.74 18.69 -15.43
C PRO A 189 -43.82 18.84 -16.96
N PRO A 190 -44.91 19.40 -17.53
CA PRO A 190 -44.98 19.62 -18.97
C PRO A 190 -43.87 20.59 -19.44
N ASP A 191 -42.85 20.06 -20.09
CA ASP A 191 -41.87 20.87 -20.82
C ASP A 191 -42.50 21.30 -22.16
N ASP A 192 -42.87 22.57 -22.26
CA ASP A 192 -43.40 23.18 -23.47
C ASP A 192 -42.29 23.68 -24.42
N GLY A 193 -41.02 23.47 -24.07
CA GLY A 193 -39.86 23.91 -24.84
C GLY A 193 -39.63 25.43 -24.81
N SER A 194 -40.41 26.19 -24.04
CA SER A 194 -40.24 27.64 -23.90
C SER A 194 -38.99 28.01 -23.10
N GLY A 195 -38.54 27.10 -22.23
CA GLY A 195 -37.54 27.39 -21.21
C GLY A 195 -38.05 28.27 -20.08
N ALA A 196 -39.37 28.39 -19.87
CA ALA A 196 -40.01 29.19 -18.81
C ALA A 196 -40.76 28.34 -17.76
N GLY A 197 -40.67 27.00 -17.84
CA GLY A 197 -41.49 26.09 -17.03
C GLY A 197 -40.95 25.72 -15.64
N ASN A 198 -39.67 25.98 -15.35
CA ASN A 198 -38.97 25.53 -14.13
C ASN A 198 -37.91 26.53 -13.64
N GLU A 199 -38.23 27.83 -13.64
CA GLU A 199 -37.34 28.82 -13.00
C GLU A 199 -37.48 28.77 -11.47
N TRP A 200 -36.39 28.97 -10.75
CA TRP A 200 -36.41 29.24 -9.31
C TRP A 200 -36.09 30.70 -9.03
N HIS A 201 -36.72 31.24 -7.98
CA HIS A 201 -36.50 32.60 -7.46
C HIS A 201 -36.08 32.56 -5.99
N SER A 202 -35.31 33.56 -5.55
CA SER A 202 -34.89 33.63 -4.15
C SER A 202 -36.08 33.86 -3.21
N GLY A 203 -36.06 33.20 -2.06
CA GLY A 203 -37.14 33.24 -1.07
C GLY A 203 -38.28 32.23 -1.31
N GLU A 204 -38.22 31.41 -2.35
CA GLU A 204 -39.17 30.30 -2.58
C GLU A 204 -38.91 29.09 -1.66
N GLY A 205 -37.85 29.13 -0.84
CA GLY A 205 -37.50 28.08 0.12
C GLY A 205 -36.71 26.92 -0.49
N VAL A 206 -36.22 27.06 -1.73
CA VAL A 206 -35.44 26.02 -2.42
C VAL A 206 -34.20 25.63 -1.64
N GLY A 207 -33.48 26.57 -1.01
CA GLY A 207 -32.35 26.25 -0.14
C GLY A 207 -32.74 25.39 1.07
N ASP A 208 -33.80 25.78 1.80
CA ASP A 208 -34.23 25.09 3.03
C ASP A 208 -34.76 23.67 2.75
N TYR A 209 -35.56 23.50 1.69
CA TYR A 209 -36.06 22.20 1.23
C TYR A 209 -34.92 21.19 1.03
N PHE A 210 -33.92 21.64 0.27
CA PHE A 210 -32.80 20.84 -0.16
C PHE A 210 -31.76 20.65 0.97
N ALA A 211 -31.58 21.63 1.87
CA ALA A 211 -30.81 21.45 3.11
C ALA A 211 -31.44 20.36 4.02
N GLY A 212 -32.78 20.33 4.11
CA GLY A 212 -33.53 19.31 4.83
C GLY A 212 -33.26 17.90 4.29
N ILE A 213 -33.38 17.70 2.97
CA ILE A 213 -33.11 16.41 2.31
C ILE A 213 -31.65 15.97 2.49
N ASN A 214 -30.70 16.91 2.37
CA ASN A 214 -29.28 16.62 2.61
C ASN A 214 -29.01 16.15 4.04
N ALA A 215 -29.62 16.79 5.03
CA ALA A 215 -29.51 16.39 6.43
C ALA A 215 -30.15 15.01 6.68
N GLU A 216 -31.35 14.78 6.16
CA GLU A 216 -32.10 13.53 6.28
C GLU A 216 -31.34 12.32 5.70
N LEU A 217 -30.82 12.44 4.48
CA LEU A 217 -30.00 11.39 3.86
C LEU A 217 -28.68 11.17 4.61
N ALA A 218 -28.06 12.23 5.12
CA ALA A 218 -26.84 12.12 5.92
C ALA A 218 -27.09 11.47 7.30
N ASP A 219 -28.25 11.72 7.92
CA ASP A 219 -28.67 11.08 9.17
C ASP A 219 -29.06 9.60 8.95
N ALA A 220 -29.53 9.24 7.75
CA ALA A 220 -29.58 7.86 7.27
C ALA A 220 -28.20 7.24 6.95
N GLY A 221 -27.11 7.99 7.17
CA GLY A 221 -25.72 7.54 7.03
C GLY A 221 -25.11 7.72 5.64
N ALA A 222 -25.76 8.45 4.72
CA ALA A 222 -25.19 8.72 3.40
C ALA A 222 -23.89 9.54 3.52
N LYS A 223 -22.80 9.04 2.90
CA LYS A 223 -21.54 9.78 2.75
C LYS A 223 -21.40 10.44 1.37
N ILE A 224 -22.22 9.99 0.42
CA ILE A 224 -22.23 10.42 -0.97
C ILE A 224 -23.69 10.73 -1.33
N LEU A 225 -23.98 11.86 -1.98
CA LEU A 225 -25.29 12.14 -2.56
C LEU A 225 -25.18 12.16 -4.08
N ASN A 226 -25.83 11.20 -4.73
CA ASN A 226 -25.97 11.15 -6.18
C ASN A 226 -27.20 11.94 -6.62
N ASN A 227 -27.00 12.87 -7.54
CA ASN A 227 -28.03 13.71 -8.13
C ASN A 227 -28.06 13.46 -9.64
N SER A 228 -29.07 12.72 -10.08
CA SER A 228 -29.27 12.31 -11.47
C SER A 228 -30.47 13.03 -12.12
N TRP A 229 -30.72 14.26 -11.71
CA TRP A 229 -31.84 15.12 -12.10
C TRP A 229 -31.37 16.45 -12.71
N GLY A 230 -32.31 17.24 -13.25
CA GLY A 230 -32.03 18.52 -13.91
C GLY A 230 -33.31 19.14 -14.47
N GLY A 231 -33.18 20.04 -15.45
CA GLY A 231 -34.32 20.74 -16.06
C GLY A 231 -34.78 22.00 -15.32
N VAL A 232 -34.06 22.38 -14.26
CA VAL A 232 -34.24 23.62 -13.49
C VAL A 232 -33.17 24.65 -13.89
N TYR A 233 -33.52 25.93 -13.80
CA TYR A 233 -32.61 27.06 -14.04
C TYR A 233 -32.98 28.25 -13.14
N TRP A 234 -32.12 29.26 -13.04
CA TRP A 234 -32.43 30.49 -12.33
C TRP A 234 -31.63 31.67 -12.89
N SER A 235 -32.26 32.85 -12.96
CA SER A 235 -31.58 34.11 -13.28
C SER A 235 -31.16 34.91 -12.04
N ASP A 236 -31.72 34.59 -10.87
CA ASP A 236 -31.51 35.29 -9.60
C ASP A 236 -30.29 34.75 -8.82
N PRO A 237 -29.23 35.54 -8.57
CA PRO A 237 -28.08 35.12 -7.77
C PRO A 237 -28.41 34.75 -6.31
N GLY A 238 -29.58 35.16 -5.79
CA GLY A 238 -30.07 34.72 -4.49
C GLY A 238 -30.26 33.20 -4.42
N VAL A 239 -30.75 32.57 -5.51
CA VAL A 239 -30.91 31.11 -5.60
C VAL A 239 -29.56 30.39 -5.54
N THR A 240 -28.53 30.91 -6.24
CA THR A 240 -27.15 30.39 -6.11
C THR A 240 -26.68 30.41 -4.64
N THR A 241 -27.01 31.48 -3.90
CA THR A 241 -26.62 31.65 -2.50
C THR A 241 -27.35 30.68 -1.56
N GLU A 242 -28.65 30.47 -1.80
CA GLU A 242 -29.47 29.50 -1.05
C GLU A 242 -29.00 28.06 -1.26
N LEU A 243 -28.75 27.66 -2.51
CA LEU A 243 -28.29 26.32 -2.87
C LEU A 243 -26.86 26.04 -2.39
N ASP A 244 -25.95 27.01 -2.51
CA ASP A 244 -24.60 26.92 -1.96
C ASP A 244 -24.63 26.65 -0.45
N ALA A 245 -25.37 27.47 0.31
CA ALA A 245 -25.51 27.31 1.75
C ALA A 245 -26.04 25.91 2.12
N ALA A 246 -27.01 25.39 1.36
CA ALA A 246 -27.61 24.08 1.60
C ALA A 246 -26.67 22.90 1.26
N TRP A 247 -25.81 23.00 0.24
CA TRP A 247 -24.91 21.92 -0.18
C TRP A 247 -23.63 21.94 0.69
N ARG A 248 -23.18 23.13 1.10
CA ARG A 248 -22.09 23.32 2.08
C ARG A 248 -22.37 22.65 3.43
N GLN A 249 -23.63 22.56 3.88
CA GLN A 249 -23.97 21.83 5.10
C GLN A 249 -23.57 20.34 5.03
N PHE A 250 -23.76 19.70 3.87
CA PHE A 250 -23.34 18.32 3.65
C PHE A 250 -21.83 18.20 3.38
N VAL A 251 -21.31 19.03 2.47
CA VAL A 251 -19.90 18.98 2.04
C VAL A 251 -18.93 19.39 3.16
N VAL A 252 -19.13 20.58 3.73
CA VAL A 252 -18.23 21.16 4.74
C VAL A 252 -18.66 20.74 6.14
N GLY A 253 -19.96 20.79 6.44
CA GLY A 253 -20.49 20.48 7.78
C GLY A 253 -20.46 19.00 8.15
N ARG A 254 -20.62 18.09 7.18
CA ARG A 254 -20.67 16.63 7.41
C ARG A 254 -19.56 15.84 6.69
N GLY A 255 -18.72 16.49 5.88
CA GLY A 255 -17.62 15.82 5.17
C GLY A 255 -18.10 14.85 4.08
N GLY A 256 -19.27 15.11 3.48
CA GLY A 256 -19.87 14.30 2.44
C GLY A 256 -19.46 14.70 1.01
N LEU A 257 -19.73 13.83 0.04
CA LEU A 257 -19.43 14.05 -1.39
C LEU A 257 -20.72 14.18 -2.21
N ILE A 258 -20.86 15.25 -3.00
CA ILE A 258 -21.91 15.43 -3.99
C ILE A 258 -21.40 14.90 -5.34
N VAL A 259 -22.23 14.12 -6.03
CA VAL A 259 -21.99 13.69 -7.40
C VAL A 259 -23.20 14.08 -8.24
N PHE A 260 -22.98 14.81 -9.33
CA PHE A 260 -24.05 15.41 -10.15
C PHE A 260 -23.88 15.08 -11.64
N ALA A 261 -24.95 14.66 -12.29
CA ALA A 261 -25.00 14.49 -13.74
C ALA A 261 -24.82 15.85 -14.48
N SER A 262 -23.98 15.92 -15.52
CA SER A 262 -23.70 17.19 -16.21
C SER A 262 -24.88 17.75 -17.01
N GLY A 263 -25.85 16.91 -17.39
CA GLY A 263 -27.06 17.30 -18.14
C GLY A 263 -27.08 16.77 -19.58
N ASN A 264 -28.29 16.71 -20.16
CA ASN A 264 -28.58 15.98 -21.41
C ASN A 264 -28.87 16.87 -22.64
N SER A 265 -28.56 18.17 -22.60
CA SER A 265 -28.81 19.12 -23.70
C SER A 265 -27.62 19.31 -24.65
N GLY A 266 -26.74 18.32 -24.79
CA GLY A 266 -25.53 18.36 -25.63
C GLY A 266 -25.76 18.56 -27.13
N THR A 267 -27.00 18.38 -27.60
CA THR A 267 -27.40 18.69 -28.98
C THR A 267 -27.77 20.16 -29.20
N ASP A 268 -27.98 20.94 -28.14
CA ASP A 268 -28.26 22.37 -28.20
C ASP A 268 -26.95 23.17 -28.03
N PRO A 269 -26.50 23.93 -29.06
CA PRO A 269 -25.27 24.71 -28.98
C PRO A 269 -25.25 25.77 -27.86
N ARG A 270 -26.40 26.13 -27.28
CA ARG A 270 -26.49 27.05 -26.13
C ARG A 270 -25.98 26.43 -24.84
N TYR A 271 -26.12 25.11 -24.68
CA TYR A 271 -25.86 24.41 -23.42
C TYR A 271 -24.77 23.33 -23.54
N ALA A 272 -24.47 22.84 -24.76
CA ALA A 272 -23.54 21.74 -24.96
C ALA A 272 -22.12 21.92 -24.36
N GLY A 273 -21.65 23.17 -24.23
CA GLY A 273 -20.32 23.49 -23.72
C GLY A 273 -20.19 23.60 -22.19
N GLU A 274 -21.29 23.56 -21.44
CA GLU A 274 -21.31 23.78 -19.99
C GLU A 274 -22.23 22.76 -19.28
N PRO A 275 -21.90 22.29 -18.07
CA PRO A 275 -22.85 21.55 -17.25
C PRO A 275 -24.08 22.40 -16.91
N SER A 276 -25.20 21.76 -16.55
CA SER A 276 -26.37 22.44 -16.01
C SER A 276 -26.00 23.26 -14.78
N ASP A 277 -26.70 24.37 -14.52
CA ASP A 277 -26.31 25.34 -13.49
C ASP A 277 -26.13 24.71 -12.11
N ILE A 278 -27.02 23.80 -11.71
CA ILE A 278 -26.87 23.04 -10.47
C ILE A 278 -25.65 22.12 -10.48
N ALA A 279 -25.32 21.47 -11.61
CA ALA A 279 -24.17 20.57 -11.72
C ALA A 279 -22.81 21.30 -11.71
N ARG A 280 -22.80 22.62 -11.98
CA ARG A 280 -21.63 23.52 -11.87
C ARG A 280 -21.76 24.55 -10.73
N LEU A 281 -22.64 24.30 -9.75
CA LEU A 281 -22.90 25.20 -8.62
C LEU A 281 -21.63 25.73 -7.91
N PRO A 282 -20.56 24.94 -7.66
CA PRO A 282 -19.34 25.48 -7.04
C PRO A 282 -18.69 26.61 -7.85
N THR A 283 -18.75 26.54 -9.18
CA THR A 283 -18.25 27.60 -10.07
C THR A 283 -19.16 28.82 -10.05
N LEU A 284 -20.49 28.63 -10.04
CA LEU A 284 -21.46 29.74 -9.99
C LEU A 284 -21.46 30.48 -8.66
N ALA A 285 -21.31 29.76 -7.53
CA ALA A 285 -21.17 30.33 -6.20
C ALA A 285 -19.78 30.92 -5.93
N ASN A 286 -18.79 30.61 -6.78
CA ASN A 286 -17.38 30.92 -6.55
C ASN A 286 -16.89 30.38 -5.18
N ASP A 287 -17.29 29.16 -4.83
CA ASP A 287 -16.94 28.53 -3.55
C ASP A 287 -15.95 27.35 -3.73
N PRO A 288 -14.65 27.56 -3.43
CA PRO A 288 -13.64 26.52 -3.50
C PRO A 288 -13.76 25.48 -2.37
N ASP A 289 -14.52 25.74 -1.30
CA ASP A 289 -14.76 24.74 -0.24
C ASP A 289 -15.90 23.79 -0.61
N LEU A 290 -16.95 24.26 -1.30
CA LEU A 290 -17.95 23.37 -1.90
C LEU A 290 -17.34 22.49 -3.00
N ALA A 291 -16.46 23.05 -3.85
CA ALA A 291 -15.78 22.30 -4.90
C ALA A 291 -14.94 21.11 -4.39
N LYS A 292 -14.44 21.16 -3.14
CA LYS A 292 -13.72 20.06 -2.49
C LYS A 292 -14.60 18.85 -2.21
N GLY A 293 -15.92 19.00 -2.18
CA GLY A 293 -16.87 17.90 -2.01
C GLY A 293 -17.77 17.69 -3.21
N TRP A 294 -17.38 18.10 -4.43
CA TRP A 294 -18.22 17.99 -5.62
C TRP A 294 -17.55 17.18 -6.74
N ILE A 295 -18.34 16.38 -7.47
CA ILE A 295 -17.94 15.80 -8.77
C ILE A 295 -19.07 15.98 -9.79
N THR A 296 -18.75 16.56 -10.93
CA THR A 296 -19.66 16.67 -12.09
C THR A 296 -19.37 15.55 -13.09
N VAL A 297 -20.41 14.94 -13.68
CA VAL A 297 -20.25 13.71 -14.46
C VAL A 297 -20.88 13.79 -15.84
N GLY A 298 -20.03 13.80 -16.87
CA GLY A 298 -20.43 13.67 -18.28
C GLY A 298 -20.64 12.22 -18.73
N ALA A 299 -21.39 12.05 -19.81
CA ALA A 299 -21.76 10.76 -20.39
C ALA A 299 -20.87 10.41 -21.60
N LEU A 300 -19.87 9.55 -21.38
CA LEU A 300 -19.07 8.92 -22.44
C LEU A 300 -19.95 8.03 -23.30
N ASP A 301 -19.76 8.05 -24.63
CA ASP A 301 -20.34 7.04 -25.52
C ASP A 301 -19.58 5.71 -25.35
N PRO A 302 -20.22 4.62 -24.87
CA PRO A 302 -19.55 3.34 -24.78
C PRO A 302 -19.25 2.69 -26.14
N ASP A 303 -19.94 3.09 -27.21
CA ASP A 303 -19.69 2.64 -28.59
C ASP A 303 -18.49 3.34 -29.23
N HIS A 304 -18.27 4.60 -28.88
CA HIS A 304 -17.07 5.35 -29.26
C HIS A 304 -16.38 5.91 -28.00
N PRO A 305 -15.65 5.08 -27.23
CA PRO A 305 -15.13 5.41 -25.88
C PRO A 305 -13.94 6.38 -25.86
N THR A 306 -13.91 7.29 -26.84
CA THR A 306 -13.09 8.50 -26.93
C THR A 306 -13.96 9.74 -27.27
N GLN A 307 -15.28 9.62 -27.14
CA GLN A 307 -16.27 10.65 -27.45
C GLN A 307 -17.31 10.72 -26.32
N LEU A 308 -17.93 11.89 -26.18
CA LEU A 308 -19.17 12.00 -25.42
C LEU A 308 -20.34 11.45 -26.24
N THR A 309 -21.38 10.99 -25.55
CA THR A 309 -22.69 10.80 -26.16
C THR A 309 -23.23 12.14 -26.68
N SER A 310 -24.01 12.12 -27.76
CA SER A 310 -24.52 13.35 -28.39
C SER A 310 -25.39 14.23 -27.49
N TYR A 311 -26.01 13.65 -26.45
CA TYR A 311 -26.78 14.38 -25.44
C TYR A 311 -25.92 14.90 -24.29
N SER A 312 -24.71 14.41 -24.05
CA SER A 312 -23.92 14.87 -22.90
C SER A 312 -23.54 16.33 -23.05
N GLN A 313 -23.81 17.13 -22.02
CA GLN A 313 -23.12 18.41 -21.84
C GLN A 313 -21.67 18.14 -21.43
N GLN A 314 -20.76 18.99 -21.90
CA GLN A 314 -19.32 18.95 -21.63
C GLN A 314 -19.01 19.35 -20.18
N CYS A 315 -17.78 19.08 -19.74
CA CYS A 315 -17.33 19.49 -18.41
C CYS A 315 -17.19 21.01 -18.23
N GLY A 316 -16.93 21.76 -19.31
CA GLY A 316 -16.95 23.22 -19.34
C GLY A 316 -16.18 23.89 -18.20
N SER A 317 -16.82 24.88 -17.58
CA SER A 317 -16.29 25.61 -16.40
C SER A 317 -16.21 24.78 -15.11
N ALA A 318 -16.57 23.49 -15.14
CA ALA A 318 -16.41 22.53 -14.04
C ALA A 318 -15.24 21.56 -14.24
N MET A 319 -14.41 21.70 -15.29
CA MET A 319 -13.37 20.74 -15.66
C MET A 319 -12.46 20.27 -14.49
N ASP A 320 -12.09 21.15 -13.57
CA ASP A 320 -11.23 20.83 -12.41
C ASP A 320 -11.86 19.87 -11.39
N TYR A 321 -13.18 19.69 -11.43
CA TYR A 321 -13.96 18.77 -10.60
C TYR A 321 -14.93 17.90 -11.42
N CYS A 322 -14.70 17.76 -12.73
CA CYS A 322 -15.52 16.97 -13.63
C CYS A 322 -14.77 15.76 -14.19
N LEU A 323 -15.49 14.67 -14.48
CA LEU A 323 -14.98 13.50 -15.21
C LEU A 323 -16.11 12.87 -16.03
N VAL A 324 -15.82 11.84 -16.83
CA VAL A 324 -16.85 11.11 -17.60
C VAL A 324 -16.96 9.63 -17.23
N ALA A 325 -18.17 9.10 -17.33
CA ALA A 325 -18.46 7.67 -17.22
C ALA A 325 -19.44 7.24 -18.35
N PRO A 326 -19.54 5.94 -18.69
CA PRO A 326 -20.45 5.44 -19.73
C PRO A 326 -21.90 5.89 -19.53
N GLY A 327 -22.44 6.66 -20.48
CA GLY A 327 -23.81 7.20 -20.40
C GLY A 327 -24.90 6.24 -20.90
N ASN A 328 -24.58 5.39 -21.88
CA ASN A 328 -25.49 4.34 -22.33
C ASN A 328 -25.19 3.04 -21.56
N VAL A 329 -26.19 2.50 -20.87
CA VAL A 329 -26.05 1.36 -19.96
C VAL A 329 -27.10 0.29 -20.22
N ILE A 330 -26.82 -0.94 -19.78
CA ILE A 330 -27.77 -2.06 -19.73
C ILE A 330 -28.08 -2.32 -18.26
N PHE A 331 -29.35 -2.55 -17.93
CA PHE A 331 -29.87 -2.70 -16.57
C PHE A 331 -30.99 -3.76 -16.50
N ILE A 332 -31.31 -4.21 -15.30
CA ILE A 332 -32.48 -5.07 -15.05
C ILE A 332 -33.73 -4.20 -15.06
N ASP A 333 -34.86 -4.73 -15.53
CA ASP A 333 -36.16 -4.06 -15.48
C ASP A 333 -36.40 -3.38 -14.11
N PRO A 334 -36.53 -2.04 -14.04
CA PRO A 334 -36.65 -1.35 -12.77
C PRO A 334 -37.89 -1.74 -11.98
N HIS A 335 -38.93 -2.29 -12.63
CA HIS A 335 -40.14 -2.75 -11.96
C HIS A 335 -40.13 -4.24 -11.61
N ALA A 336 -39.05 -4.97 -11.94
CA ALA A 336 -38.87 -6.38 -11.54
C ALA A 336 -38.90 -6.55 -10.02
N LYS A 337 -39.27 -7.76 -9.58
CA LYS A 337 -39.39 -8.15 -8.18
C LYS A 337 -38.75 -9.50 -7.96
N VAL A 338 -38.13 -9.67 -6.78
CA VAL A 338 -37.59 -10.98 -6.38
C VAL A 338 -38.68 -12.05 -6.44
N GLY A 339 -38.48 -13.04 -7.32
CA GLY A 339 -39.43 -14.14 -7.54
C GLY A 339 -40.11 -14.14 -8.91
N ASP A 340 -39.91 -13.10 -9.72
CA ASP A 340 -40.36 -13.12 -11.13
C ASP A 340 -39.71 -14.27 -11.90
N ALA A 341 -40.44 -14.82 -12.88
CA ALA A 341 -40.01 -16.01 -13.64
C ALA A 341 -38.74 -15.76 -14.50
N SER A 342 -38.47 -14.50 -14.85
CA SER A 342 -37.29 -14.07 -15.58
C SER A 342 -37.07 -12.57 -15.37
N TYR A 343 -35.82 -12.14 -15.31
CA TYR A 343 -35.46 -10.72 -15.23
C TYR A 343 -35.05 -10.21 -16.62
N SER A 344 -35.88 -9.35 -17.19
CA SER A 344 -35.62 -8.71 -18.49
C SER A 344 -34.47 -7.71 -18.38
N LEU A 345 -33.71 -7.57 -19.47
CA LEU A 345 -32.66 -6.55 -19.59
C LEU A 345 -33.12 -5.45 -20.54
N TYR A 346 -32.91 -4.21 -20.11
CA TYR A 346 -33.23 -2.99 -20.84
C TYR A 346 -31.96 -2.19 -21.11
N GLN A 347 -32.03 -1.25 -22.06
CA GLN A 347 -30.97 -0.32 -22.39
C GLN A 347 -31.50 1.10 -22.32
N GLY A 348 -30.71 2.03 -21.79
CA GLY A 348 -31.04 3.45 -21.71
C GLY A 348 -29.78 4.32 -21.76
N GLY A 349 -29.97 5.62 -21.99
CA GLY A 349 -28.90 6.61 -22.07
C GLY A 349 -29.20 7.87 -21.26
N GLY A 350 -28.19 8.39 -20.57
CA GLY A 350 -28.25 9.67 -19.86
C GLY A 350 -26.98 9.94 -19.05
N THR A 351 -26.64 11.22 -18.84
CA THR A 351 -25.66 11.62 -17.81
C THR A 351 -26.10 11.16 -16.41
N SER A 352 -27.41 11.01 -16.21
CA SER A 352 -28.04 10.39 -15.04
C SER A 352 -27.61 8.94 -14.78
N TYR A 353 -27.17 8.19 -15.80
CA TYR A 353 -26.61 6.83 -15.64
C TYR A 353 -25.07 6.81 -15.52
N ALA A 354 -24.40 7.90 -15.92
CA ALA A 354 -22.97 8.08 -15.72
C ALA A 354 -22.65 8.45 -14.26
N ALA A 355 -23.38 9.41 -13.68
CA ALA A 355 -23.22 9.86 -12.28
C ALA A 355 -23.19 8.72 -11.22
N PRO A 356 -24.12 7.73 -11.20
CA PRO A 356 -24.12 6.67 -10.21
C PRO A 356 -22.89 5.75 -10.27
N GLN A 357 -22.25 5.59 -11.43
CA GLN A 357 -21.00 4.83 -11.54
C GLN A 357 -19.86 5.52 -10.80
N VAL A 358 -19.83 6.86 -10.82
CA VAL A 358 -18.87 7.69 -10.08
C VAL A 358 -19.18 7.69 -8.58
N SER A 359 -20.46 7.77 -8.21
CA SER A 359 -20.91 7.58 -6.83
C SER A 359 -20.50 6.22 -6.27
N GLY A 360 -20.62 5.15 -7.07
CA GLY A 360 -20.11 3.83 -6.73
C GLY A 360 -18.58 3.81 -6.58
N ALA A 361 -17.84 4.44 -7.50
CA ALA A 361 -16.38 4.53 -7.40
C ALA A 361 -15.91 5.25 -6.12
N ALA A 362 -16.57 6.36 -5.76
CA ALA A 362 -16.30 7.07 -4.50
C ALA A 362 -16.58 6.18 -3.28
N ALA A 363 -17.64 5.37 -3.30
CA ALA A 363 -17.91 4.39 -2.24
C ALA A 363 -16.83 3.30 -2.16
N VAL A 364 -16.36 2.79 -3.30
CA VAL A 364 -15.24 1.83 -3.37
C VAL A 364 -13.97 2.44 -2.76
N VAL A 365 -13.60 3.68 -3.13
CA VAL A 365 -12.44 4.39 -2.56
C VAL A 365 -12.59 4.57 -1.04
N TRP A 366 -13.75 5.01 -0.54
CA TRP A 366 -13.96 5.14 0.91
C TRP A 366 -13.91 3.81 1.65
N SER A 367 -14.33 2.70 1.03
CA SER A 367 -14.23 1.37 1.63
C SER A 367 -12.79 0.85 1.69
N ALA A 368 -11.93 1.27 0.75
CA ALA A 368 -10.50 0.96 0.73
C ALA A 368 -9.71 1.87 1.70
N PHE A 369 -10.11 3.14 1.83
CA PHE A 369 -9.46 4.14 2.68
C PHE A 369 -10.48 4.86 3.59
N PRO A 370 -10.99 4.20 4.65
CA PRO A 370 -12.05 4.75 5.51
C PRO A 370 -11.68 6.06 6.23
N TYR A 371 -10.38 6.34 6.33
CA TYR A 371 -9.80 7.53 6.96
C TYR A 371 -9.65 8.74 6.00
N PHE A 372 -10.01 8.61 4.72
CA PHE A 372 -10.06 9.75 3.81
C PHE A 372 -11.26 10.65 4.13
N ASN A 373 -11.07 11.97 4.00
CA ASN A 373 -12.20 12.91 3.91
C ASN A 373 -12.79 12.93 2.48
N ASN A 374 -13.87 13.67 2.29
CA ASN A 374 -14.53 13.83 0.99
C ASN A 374 -13.59 14.34 -0.11
N ASP A 375 -12.79 15.38 0.18
CA ASP A 375 -11.84 15.92 -0.79
C ASP A 375 -10.80 14.89 -1.20
N GLN A 376 -10.26 14.11 -0.27
CA GLN A 376 -9.32 13.03 -0.58
C GLN A 376 -9.92 11.94 -1.45
N VAL A 377 -11.21 11.63 -1.27
CA VAL A 377 -11.94 10.72 -2.17
C VAL A 377 -12.15 11.37 -3.53
N ARG A 378 -12.62 12.62 -3.59
CA ARG A 378 -12.79 13.41 -4.81
C ARG A 378 -11.49 13.47 -5.63
N GLN A 379 -10.40 13.90 -5.01
CA GLN A 379 -9.06 13.96 -5.58
C GLN A 379 -8.61 12.58 -6.08
N THR A 380 -8.82 11.51 -5.30
CA THR A 380 -8.40 10.15 -5.69
C THR A 380 -9.19 9.63 -6.89
N VAL A 381 -10.51 9.86 -6.95
CA VAL A 381 -11.36 9.46 -8.07
C VAL A 381 -11.00 10.25 -9.34
N LEU A 382 -10.88 11.57 -9.24
CA LEU A 382 -10.51 12.44 -10.38
C LEU A 382 -9.10 12.08 -10.91
N ALA A 383 -8.07 12.07 -10.05
CA ALA A 383 -6.69 11.77 -10.42
C ALA A 383 -6.45 10.34 -10.96
N ALA A 384 -7.34 9.40 -10.60
CA ALA A 384 -7.29 8.04 -11.09
C ALA A 384 -7.79 7.90 -12.53
N SER A 385 -8.59 8.84 -13.02
CA SER A 385 -9.17 8.79 -14.36
C SER A 385 -8.13 8.58 -15.48
N LYS A 386 -8.61 7.99 -16.57
CA LYS A 386 -7.89 7.82 -17.83
C LYS A 386 -8.11 9.07 -18.68
N ASP A 387 -7.03 9.81 -18.87
CA ASP A 387 -6.97 11.01 -19.72
C ASP A 387 -7.57 10.78 -21.12
N LEU A 388 -8.37 11.73 -21.61
CA LEU A 388 -9.10 11.71 -22.88
C LEU A 388 -9.16 13.12 -23.47
N GLY A 389 -9.14 13.24 -24.79
CA GLY A 389 -9.24 14.54 -25.47
C GLY A 389 -7.89 15.24 -25.56
N ALA A 390 -7.79 16.43 -24.96
CA ALA A 390 -6.52 17.14 -24.81
C ALA A 390 -5.64 16.46 -23.74
N LEU A 391 -4.35 16.82 -23.66
CA LEU A 391 -3.46 16.27 -22.64
C LEU A 391 -3.71 16.95 -21.29
N GLY A 392 -4.14 16.18 -20.29
CA GLY A 392 -4.51 16.70 -18.96
C GLY A 392 -5.92 17.27 -18.91
N VAL A 393 -6.25 17.95 -17.80
CA VAL A 393 -7.62 18.41 -17.54
C VAL A 393 -8.13 19.34 -18.64
N ASP A 394 -9.28 19.01 -19.22
CA ASP A 394 -9.82 19.66 -20.41
C ASP A 394 -11.33 19.99 -20.28
N PRO A 395 -11.87 20.96 -21.04
CA PRO A 395 -13.28 21.33 -20.93
C PRO A 395 -14.25 20.28 -21.49
N VAL A 396 -13.81 19.31 -22.30
CA VAL A 396 -14.71 18.28 -22.86
C VAL A 396 -14.91 17.13 -21.87
N PHE A 397 -13.81 16.52 -21.40
CA PHE A 397 -13.84 15.31 -20.56
C PHE A 397 -13.43 15.56 -19.09
N GLY A 398 -12.99 16.76 -18.73
CA GLY A 398 -12.52 17.09 -17.39
C GLY A 398 -11.24 16.31 -17.10
N TRP A 399 -11.27 15.48 -16.06
CA TRP A 399 -10.19 14.55 -15.73
C TRP A 399 -10.14 13.28 -16.62
N GLY A 400 -11.08 13.11 -17.54
CA GLY A 400 -11.17 11.96 -18.43
C GLY A 400 -12.13 10.86 -17.93
N LEU A 401 -11.93 9.64 -18.41
CA LEU A 401 -12.80 8.50 -18.11
C LEU A 401 -12.48 7.89 -16.74
N LEU A 402 -13.51 7.71 -15.91
CA LEU A 402 -13.44 6.99 -14.64
C LEU A 402 -12.65 5.68 -14.71
N ASP A 403 -11.66 5.50 -13.81
CA ASP A 403 -10.96 4.23 -13.60
C ASP A 403 -11.11 3.78 -12.13
N VAL A 404 -12.03 2.85 -11.89
CA VAL A 404 -12.41 2.37 -10.56
C VAL A 404 -11.28 1.57 -9.91
N THR A 405 -10.58 0.70 -10.65
CA THR A 405 -9.47 -0.07 -10.08
C THR A 405 -8.32 0.85 -9.68
N LYS A 406 -7.93 1.79 -10.54
CA LYS A 406 -6.87 2.76 -10.23
C LYS A 406 -7.27 3.63 -9.04
N ALA A 407 -8.52 4.09 -8.95
CA ALA A 407 -8.99 4.85 -7.78
C ALA A 407 -8.93 4.01 -6.48
N ALA A 408 -9.38 2.75 -6.54
CA ALA A 408 -9.33 1.81 -5.40
C ALA A 408 -7.89 1.47 -4.94
N MET A 409 -6.87 1.70 -5.79
CA MET A 409 -5.45 1.53 -5.46
C MET A 409 -4.83 2.73 -4.71
N GLY A 410 -5.58 3.81 -4.47
CA GLY A 410 -5.15 5.00 -3.74
C GLY A 410 -4.76 6.18 -4.65
N PRO A 411 -4.24 7.29 -4.09
CA PRO A 411 -3.92 8.48 -4.87
C PRO A 411 -2.88 8.20 -5.96
N SER A 412 -3.08 8.77 -7.16
CA SER A 412 -2.12 8.71 -8.27
C SER A 412 -1.55 10.08 -8.70
N ASN A 413 -2.15 11.19 -8.25
CA ASN A 413 -1.66 12.54 -8.51
C ASN A 413 -1.99 13.47 -7.34
N PHE A 414 -0.98 14.18 -6.81
CA PHE A 414 -1.15 15.27 -5.85
C PHE A 414 -1.25 16.60 -6.61
N ALA A 415 -2.39 16.84 -7.25
CA ALA A 415 -2.64 18.04 -8.04
C ALA A 415 -3.12 19.25 -7.22
N TRP A 416 -3.77 19.01 -6.08
CA TRP A 416 -4.39 20.04 -5.23
C TRP A 416 -3.54 20.42 -3.99
N GLY A 417 -2.22 20.28 -4.08
CA GLY A 417 -1.29 20.55 -2.97
C GLY A 417 -1.07 19.34 -2.07
N ASP A 418 -0.81 19.58 -0.78
CA ASP A 418 -0.37 18.56 0.16
C ASP A 418 -1.50 17.57 0.54
N PHE A 419 -1.31 16.29 0.22
CA PHE A 419 -2.23 15.22 0.58
C PHE A 419 -1.94 14.75 2.02
N SER A 420 -2.81 15.15 2.97
CA SER A 420 -2.56 14.99 4.42
C SER A 420 -3.42 13.91 5.07
N VAL A 421 -2.82 12.81 5.55
CA VAL A 421 -3.54 11.67 6.12
C VAL A 421 -3.13 11.36 7.56
N ALA A 422 -4.13 11.04 8.38
CA ALA A 422 -3.97 10.60 9.77
C ALA A 422 -4.80 9.33 10.01
N PHE A 423 -4.16 8.24 10.44
CA PHE A 423 -4.83 6.98 10.74
C PHE A 423 -4.00 6.07 11.66
N SER A 424 -4.63 5.02 12.18
CA SER A 424 -4.01 3.91 12.92
C SER A 424 -4.10 2.60 12.13
N GLY A 425 -3.19 1.65 12.38
CA GLY A 425 -3.13 0.40 11.62
C GLY A 425 -2.31 0.53 10.33
N ASN A 426 -2.52 -0.36 9.36
CA ASN A 426 -1.73 -0.42 8.12
C ASN A 426 -2.59 -0.03 6.91
N SER A 427 -2.04 0.78 6.01
CA SER A 427 -2.64 1.12 4.71
C SER A 427 -1.59 1.01 3.60
N VAL A 428 -2.02 0.66 2.38
CA VAL A 428 -1.13 0.50 1.21
C VAL A 428 -1.67 1.29 0.03
N TRP A 429 -0.90 2.23 -0.48
CA TRP A 429 -1.13 2.88 -1.77
C TRP A 429 -0.29 2.18 -2.85
N ARG A 430 -0.94 1.88 -3.98
CA ARG A 430 -0.44 0.94 -4.99
C ARG A 430 -0.24 1.57 -6.36
N ASN A 431 -0.59 2.85 -6.51
CA ASN A 431 -0.29 3.63 -7.70
C ASN A 431 1.08 4.29 -7.59
N SER A 432 1.75 4.45 -8.74
CA SER A 432 2.79 5.46 -8.89
C SER A 432 2.14 6.84 -8.73
N ILE A 433 2.73 7.70 -7.90
CA ILE A 433 2.12 8.99 -7.53
C ILE A 433 2.92 10.12 -8.17
N ILE A 434 2.27 10.95 -8.99
CA ILE A 434 2.83 12.17 -9.60
C ILE A 434 2.26 13.44 -8.94
N GLY A 435 2.61 14.61 -9.47
CA GLY A 435 2.03 15.89 -9.05
C GLY A 435 3.04 16.85 -8.43
N SER A 436 2.61 18.10 -8.28
CA SER A 436 3.37 19.18 -7.64
C SER A 436 3.20 19.20 -6.12
N GLY A 437 2.10 18.66 -5.60
CA GLY A 437 1.78 18.56 -4.18
C GLY A 437 2.64 17.55 -3.41
N GLY A 438 2.63 17.68 -2.08
CA GLY A 438 3.37 16.82 -1.16
C GLY A 438 2.51 15.77 -0.44
N LEU A 439 3.14 15.07 0.50
CA LEU A 439 2.50 14.07 1.36
C LEU A 439 2.74 14.45 2.82
N ILE A 440 1.68 14.48 3.62
CA ILE A 440 1.78 14.63 5.08
C ILE A 440 1.21 13.37 5.74
N LYS A 441 2.05 12.65 6.48
CA LYS A 441 1.68 11.42 7.19
C LYS A 441 1.70 11.65 8.70
N ARG A 442 0.52 11.61 9.31
CA ARG A 442 0.24 11.70 10.76
C ARG A 442 -0.44 10.42 11.28
N GLY A 443 -0.70 10.34 12.58
CA GLY A 443 -1.31 9.18 13.23
C GLY A 443 -0.35 8.00 13.38
N THR A 444 -0.60 7.15 14.37
CA THR A 444 0.26 6.02 14.75
C THR A 444 0.40 4.91 13.69
N GLY A 445 -0.44 4.91 12.65
CA GLY A 445 -0.45 3.90 11.60
C GLY A 445 0.75 3.94 10.65
N ILE A 446 0.90 2.90 9.83
CA ILE A 446 1.93 2.77 8.81
C ILE A 446 1.28 2.88 7.42
N LEU A 447 1.82 3.78 6.59
CA LEU A 447 1.47 3.90 5.18
C LEU A 447 2.56 3.24 4.32
N THR A 448 2.22 2.26 3.51
CA THR A 448 3.13 1.72 2.48
C THR A 448 2.86 2.37 1.12
N LEU A 449 3.91 2.93 0.50
CA LEU A 449 3.93 3.29 -0.92
C LEU A 449 4.58 2.12 -1.68
N ALA A 450 3.74 1.30 -2.33
CA ALA A 450 4.19 0.09 -3.03
C ALA A 450 4.90 0.40 -4.36
N GLU A 451 4.57 1.54 -4.97
CA GLU A 451 5.19 2.07 -6.20
C GLU A 451 5.97 3.37 -5.92
N ALA A 452 6.65 3.90 -6.93
CA ALA A 452 7.51 5.06 -6.78
C ALA A 452 6.72 6.36 -6.56
N GLY A 453 7.14 7.15 -5.57
CA GLY A 453 6.63 8.51 -5.35
C GLY A 453 7.35 9.50 -6.28
N ASN A 454 6.78 9.79 -7.45
CA ASN A 454 7.33 10.68 -8.47
C ASN A 454 6.89 12.16 -8.34
N PHE A 455 6.04 12.47 -7.36
CA PHE A 455 5.62 13.83 -7.00
C PHE A 455 6.79 14.67 -6.47
N THR A 456 6.68 15.99 -6.60
CA THR A 456 7.77 16.92 -6.25
C THR A 456 7.56 17.70 -4.94
N GLY A 457 6.34 17.84 -4.46
CA GLY A 457 6.06 18.48 -3.17
C GLY A 457 6.58 17.65 -2.00
N GLY A 458 6.91 18.31 -0.89
CA GLY A 458 7.62 17.68 0.22
C GLY A 458 6.84 16.53 0.88
N THR A 459 7.56 15.47 1.27
CA THR A 459 7.04 14.40 2.13
C THR A 459 7.40 14.69 3.58
N ARG A 460 6.40 14.82 4.45
CA ARG A 460 6.56 14.96 5.90
C ARG A 460 5.97 13.74 6.60
N VAL A 461 6.77 13.04 7.39
CA VAL A 461 6.32 11.94 8.26
C VAL A 461 6.43 12.42 9.69
N GLU A 462 5.29 12.87 10.23
CA GLU A 462 5.22 13.51 11.55
C GLU A 462 4.91 12.50 12.65
N GLU A 463 4.25 11.40 12.32
CA GLU A 463 3.88 10.34 13.27
C GLU A 463 3.71 8.98 12.58
N GLY A 464 3.97 7.91 13.34
CA GLY A 464 3.80 6.53 12.88
C GLY A 464 4.84 6.12 11.85
N GLY A 465 4.40 5.45 10.79
CA GLY A 465 5.28 4.86 9.78
C GLY A 465 5.00 5.31 8.33
N LEU A 466 6.07 5.41 7.54
CA LEU A 466 6.03 5.42 6.07
C LEU A 466 6.97 4.35 5.51
N ASP A 467 6.48 3.50 4.64
CA ASP A 467 7.22 2.38 4.04
C ASP A 467 7.29 2.57 2.52
N VAL A 468 8.46 2.99 2.02
CA VAL A 468 8.69 3.37 0.62
C VAL A 468 9.41 2.26 -0.11
N ARG A 469 8.73 1.61 -1.07
CA ARG A 469 9.26 0.39 -1.73
C ARG A 469 10.08 0.62 -2.99
N LYS A 470 9.85 1.72 -3.71
CA LYS A 470 10.51 2.00 -5.01
C LYS A 470 11.05 3.43 -5.12
N GLY A 471 11.45 4.01 -4.00
CA GLY A 471 12.01 5.36 -3.95
C GLY A 471 10.99 6.49 -3.98
N LEU A 472 11.52 7.71 -3.82
CA LEU A 472 10.77 8.95 -3.61
C LEU A 472 11.54 10.11 -4.24
N LYS A 473 10.90 10.88 -5.13
CA LYS A 473 11.54 12.00 -5.84
C LYS A 473 11.60 13.26 -4.98
N SER A 474 10.61 13.49 -4.14
CA SER A 474 10.51 14.68 -3.27
C SER A 474 11.52 14.68 -2.13
N ASN A 475 11.66 15.85 -1.48
CA ASN A 475 12.33 15.94 -0.19
C ASN A 475 11.56 15.15 0.87
N LEU A 476 12.26 14.54 1.82
CA LEU A 476 11.70 13.79 2.94
C LEU A 476 12.13 14.42 4.26
N ASP A 477 11.16 14.70 5.13
CA ASP A 477 11.34 15.11 6.51
C ASP A 477 10.70 14.10 7.46
N ILE A 478 11.44 13.68 8.48
CA ILE A 478 11.06 12.63 9.43
C ILE A 478 11.12 13.21 10.84
N SER A 479 9.96 13.43 11.45
CA SER A 479 9.87 13.97 12.81
C SER A 479 10.31 12.97 13.87
N SER A 480 10.56 13.47 15.08
CA SER A 480 10.90 12.60 16.22
C SER A 480 9.77 11.61 16.51
N GLY A 481 10.13 10.36 16.81
CA GLY A 481 9.18 9.25 17.00
C GLY A 481 8.65 8.61 15.72
N ALA A 482 8.71 9.28 14.57
CA ALA A 482 8.32 8.70 13.28
C ALA A 482 9.37 7.72 12.74
N THR A 483 8.93 6.77 11.91
CA THR A 483 9.79 5.77 11.25
C THR A 483 9.56 5.77 9.74
N VAL A 484 10.64 5.74 8.97
CA VAL A 484 10.62 5.49 7.53
C VAL A 484 11.41 4.23 7.20
N TRP A 485 10.77 3.31 6.49
CA TRP A 485 11.44 2.21 5.80
C TRP A 485 11.72 2.63 4.36
N ALA A 486 13.00 2.58 3.98
CA ALA A 486 13.50 3.17 2.75
C ALA A 486 14.07 2.10 1.82
N LEU A 487 13.50 1.97 0.62
CA LEU A 487 14.03 1.16 -0.47
C LEU A 487 14.05 1.97 -1.77
N GLY A 488 15.11 1.79 -2.56
CA GLY A 488 15.29 2.45 -3.86
C GLY A 488 15.96 3.82 -3.77
N ALA A 489 15.71 4.67 -4.76
CA ALA A 489 16.36 5.96 -4.90
C ALA A 489 15.52 7.11 -4.32
N PHE A 490 16.15 7.96 -3.52
CA PHE A 490 15.58 9.19 -2.97
C PHE A 490 16.16 10.39 -3.72
N GLY A 491 15.34 11.06 -4.51
CA GLY A 491 15.77 12.15 -5.39
C GLY A 491 16.05 13.47 -4.66
N GLY A 492 15.27 13.77 -3.62
CA GLY A 492 15.41 14.97 -2.81
C GLY A 492 16.40 14.84 -1.66
N ASN A 493 16.41 15.87 -0.81
CA ASN A 493 17.10 15.84 0.48
C ASN A 493 16.31 14.98 1.49
N VAL A 494 17.01 14.31 2.39
CA VAL A 494 16.41 13.58 3.51
C VAL A 494 16.86 14.22 4.83
N THR A 495 15.90 14.69 5.62
CA THR A 495 16.12 15.24 6.96
C THR A 495 15.45 14.32 7.99
N SER A 496 16.18 13.92 9.04
CA SER A 496 15.68 12.97 10.03
C SER A 496 15.96 13.41 11.47
N SER A 497 14.87 13.58 12.23
CA SER A 497 14.87 13.55 13.70
C SER A 497 14.18 12.29 14.26
N GLY A 498 13.71 11.40 13.37
CA GLY A 498 13.18 10.09 13.69
C GLY A 498 14.07 8.96 13.17
N ARG A 499 13.46 7.84 12.79
CA ARG A 499 14.16 6.62 12.35
C ARG A 499 14.13 6.52 10.82
N PHE A 500 15.30 6.48 10.18
CA PHE A 500 15.43 6.23 8.73
C PHE A 500 16.12 4.87 8.53
N LEU A 501 15.37 3.86 8.09
CA LEU A 501 15.78 2.46 8.10
C LEU A 501 15.86 1.92 6.67
N VAL A 502 17.06 1.68 6.15
CA VAL A 502 17.23 1.19 4.76
C VAL A 502 16.92 -0.30 4.65
N GLY A 503 16.41 -0.74 3.50
CA GLY A 503 16.12 -2.15 3.23
C GLY A 503 17.37 -3.00 2.95
N ALA A 504 17.26 -4.31 3.23
CA ALA A 504 18.33 -5.29 3.01
C ALA A 504 18.58 -5.64 1.53
N ALA A 505 17.50 -5.69 0.74
CA ALA A 505 17.49 -6.29 -0.59
C ALA A 505 18.05 -5.36 -1.69
N THR A 506 17.70 -4.08 -1.62
CA THR A 506 18.05 -3.07 -2.63
C THR A 506 18.93 -2.00 -1.98
N PRO A 507 20.06 -1.61 -2.57
CA PRO A 507 20.82 -0.45 -2.11
C PRO A 507 19.92 0.80 -2.10
N THR A 508 19.88 1.49 -0.97
CA THR A 508 19.19 2.78 -0.87
C THR A 508 20.16 3.89 -1.26
N THR A 509 19.72 4.79 -2.13
CA THR A 509 20.53 5.93 -2.58
C THR A 509 19.81 7.24 -2.30
N ILE A 510 20.56 8.30 -2.02
CA ILE A 510 20.05 9.67 -1.87
C ILE A 510 20.83 10.56 -2.86
N THR A 511 20.12 11.21 -3.79
CA THR A 511 20.74 12.14 -4.75
C THR A 511 21.01 13.50 -4.10
N GLY A 512 20.11 13.97 -3.24
CA GLY A 512 20.29 15.17 -2.42
C GLY A 512 21.25 14.96 -1.25
N ASN A 513 21.13 15.82 -0.24
CA ASN A 513 21.86 15.73 1.03
C ASN A 513 21.10 14.87 2.05
N TYR A 514 21.85 14.27 2.97
CA TYR A 514 21.33 13.64 4.18
C TYR A 514 21.63 14.50 5.41
N SER A 515 20.65 14.71 6.28
CA SER A 515 20.83 15.40 7.55
C SER A 515 20.12 14.62 8.67
N GLN A 516 20.86 14.27 9.73
CA GLN A 516 20.31 13.63 10.92
C GLN A 516 20.57 14.48 12.16
N SER A 517 19.51 14.76 12.94
CA SER A 517 19.63 15.46 14.23
C SER A 517 20.06 14.52 15.35
N SER A 518 20.40 15.06 16.53
CA SER A 518 20.82 14.26 17.69
C SER A 518 19.75 13.29 18.23
N GLY A 519 18.47 13.51 17.91
CA GLY A 519 17.38 12.58 18.23
C GLY A 519 17.12 11.52 17.16
N GLY A 520 17.77 11.62 15.99
CA GLY A 520 17.56 10.71 14.87
C GLY A 520 18.33 9.40 14.99
N ASN A 521 17.90 8.41 14.19
CA ASN A 521 18.55 7.11 14.09
C ASN A 521 18.59 6.60 12.64
N LEU A 522 19.80 6.33 12.13
CA LEU A 522 20.05 5.77 10.80
C LEU A 522 20.24 4.26 10.93
N GLY A 523 19.38 3.48 10.28
CA GLY A 523 19.48 2.03 10.20
C GLY A 523 20.06 1.55 8.87
N VAL A 524 21.17 0.79 8.91
CA VAL A 524 21.80 0.16 7.74
C VAL A 524 22.03 -1.34 7.90
N TRP A 525 22.21 -2.05 6.78
CA TRP A 525 22.58 -3.47 6.76
C TRP A 525 24.06 -3.63 6.38
N LEU A 526 24.80 -4.52 7.05
CA LEU A 526 26.17 -4.84 6.64
C LEU A 526 26.17 -5.46 5.24
N GLY A 527 27.10 -5.02 4.39
CA GLY A 527 27.10 -5.34 2.96
C GLY A 527 26.06 -4.57 2.10
N ASN A 528 25.34 -3.59 2.67
CA ASN A 528 24.43 -2.69 1.93
C ASN A 528 24.48 -1.24 2.44
N PRO A 529 25.60 -0.51 2.26
CA PRO A 529 25.74 0.87 2.72
C PRO A 529 24.72 1.82 2.09
N LEU A 530 24.33 2.84 2.85
CA LEU A 530 23.62 4.01 2.32
C LEU A 530 24.59 4.83 1.44
N LYS A 531 24.18 5.13 0.20
CA LYS A 531 24.98 5.94 -0.74
C LYS A 531 24.34 7.28 -0.99
N ILE A 532 25.10 8.36 -0.84
CA ILE A 532 24.62 9.74 -0.93
C ILE A 532 25.48 10.49 -1.97
N THR A 533 24.84 11.12 -2.95
CA THR A 533 25.54 11.94 -3.95
C THR A 533 25.83 13.34 -3.40
N GLY A 534 24.92 13.90 -2.60
CA GLY A 534 25.18 15.11 -1.81
C GLY A 534 26.08 14.87 -0.60
N SER A 535 26.02 15.79 0.36
CA SER A 535 26.72 15.68 1.65
C SER A 535 25.88 14.95 2.71
N ALA A 536 26.54 14.47 3.75
CA ALA A 536 25.92 13.93 4.95
C ALA A 536 26.30 14.77 6.18
N ASN A 537 25.30 15.26 6.92
CA ASN A 537 25.45 15.85 8.24
C ASN A 537 24.83 14.89 9.27
N ILE A 538 25.62 14.35 10.18
CA ILE A 538 25.25 13.23 11.05
C ILE A 538 25.43 13.53 12.53
N ALA A 539 24.44 13.15 13.31
CA ALA A 539 24.41 13.17 14.77
C ALA A 539 23.51 12.03 15.28
N GLY A 540 23.43 11.81 16.59
CA GLY A 540 22.52 10.82 17.17
C GLY A 540 22.97 9.38 16.91
N THR A 541 22.03 8.46 16.66
CA THR A 541 22.32 7.02 16.60
C THR A 541 22.58 6.49 15.19
N MET A 542 23.53 5.56 15.08
CA MET A 542 23.67 4.61 13.97
C MET A 542 23.24 3.21 14.45
N SER A 543 22.49 2.48 13.61
CA SER A 543 21.97 1.15 13.93
C SER A 543 22.29 0.13 12.83
N ILE A 544 22.82 -1.02 13.22
CA ILE A 544 22.99 -2.18 12.33
C ILE A 544 21.73 -3.05 12.38
N LEU A 545 20.98 -3.08 11.30
CA LEU A 545 19.69 -3.76 11.19
C LEU A 545 19.82 -5.27 10.95
N GLY A 546 20.96 -5.70 10.42
CA GLY A 546 21.20 -7.06 9.97
C GLY A 546 22.46 -7.18 9.12
N VAL A 547 22.80 -8.41 8.76
CA VAL A 547 23.82 -8.72 7.74
C VAL A 547 23.11 -9.14 6.47
N LYS A 548 23.54 -8.63 5.31
CA LYS A 548 22.97 -9.00 4.02
C LYS A 548 23.23 -10.49 3.75
N SER A 549 22.20 -11.21 3.25
CA SER A 549 22.34 -12.63 2.90
C SER A 549 23.47 -12.85 1.89
N GLY A 550 24.33 -13.85 2.16
CA GLY A 550 25.51 -14.16 1.35
C GLY A 550 26.71 -13.22 1.56
N TYR A 551 26.66 -12.31 2.54
CA TYR A 551 27.78 -11.42 2.86
C TYR A 551 28.71 -12.02 3.92
N THR A 552 30.02 -11.91 3.71
CA THR A 552 31.06 -12.25 4.70
C THR A 552 31.65 -10.97 5.27
N THR A 553 31.48 -10.76 6.58
CA THR A 553 31.96 -9.55 7.25
C THR A 553 33.48 -9.48 7.27
N THR A 554 34.02 -8.33 6.88
CA THR A 554 35.45 -7.99 6.99
C THR A 554 35.69 -7.19 8.27
N SER A 555 36.96 -6.88 8.57
CA SER A 555 37.31 -6.02 9.71
C SER A 555 36.96 -4.54 9.50
N HIS A 556 36.55 -4.13 8.30
CA HIS A 556 36.31 -2.73 7.95
C HIS A 556 35.15 -2.57 6.95
N GLU A 557 33.97 -2.25 7.48
CA GLU A 557 32.70 -2.24 6.75
C GLU A 557 32.20 -0.81 6.49
N THR A 558 31.95 -0.44 5.24
CA THR A 558 31.29 0.86 4.95
C THR A 558 29.81 0.78 5.33
N LEU A 559 29.34 1.74 6.13
CA LEU A 559 27.95 1.91 6.53
C LEU A 559 27.25 3.00 5.72
N LEU A 560 27.95 4.12 5.48
CA LEU A 560 27.48 5.28 4.74
C LEU A 560 28.63 5.81 3.88
N ASN A 561 28.33 6.15 2.63
CA ASN A 561 29.22 6.89 1.73
C ASN A 561 28.49 8.16 1.24
N ALA A 562 29.14 9.31 1.32
CA ALA A 562 28.64 10.61 0.84
C ALA A 562 29.67 11.29 -0.05
N VAL A 563 29.37 11.45 -1.35
CA VAL A 563 30.27 12.04 -2.34
C VAL A 563 30.51 13.53 -2.05
N GLY A 564 29.50 14.25 -1.58
CA GLY A 564 29.61 15.64 -1.09
C GLY A 564 30.27 15.79 0.29
N GLY A 565 30.74 14.68 0.89
CA GLY A 565 31.46 14.66 2.17
C GLY A 565 30.58 14.36 3.39
N VAL A 566 31.22 13.91 4.46
CA VAL A 566 30.61 13.60 5.77
C VAL A 566 31.01 14.66 6.80
N THR A 567 30.05 15.11 7.60
CA THR A 567 30.24 16.09 8.68
C THR A 567 29.50 15.64 9.94
N GLY A 568 30.10 15.84 11.10
CA GLY A 568 29.58 15.33 12.38
C GLY A 568 29.94 13.86 12.65
N THR A 569 29.39 13.31 13.74
CA THR A 569 29.62 11.93 14.21
C THR A 569 28.39 11.41 14.93
N PHE A 570 28.14 10.11 14.87
CA PHE A 570 27.10 9.48 15.69
C PHE A 570 27.56 9.39 17.15
N SER A 571 26.65 9.64 18.10
CA SER A 571 26.89 9.47 19.54
C SER A 571 26.79 8.01 19.98
N ASP A 572 25.97 7.22 19.28
CA ASP A 572 25.58 5.87 19.68
C ASP A 572 25.64 4.89 18.52
N LEU A 573 26.04 3.65 18.80
CA LEU A 573 25.97 2.52 17.89
C LEU A 573 25.10 1.41 18.51
N LYS A 574 24.10 0.94 17.75
CA LYS A 574 23.19 -0.14 18.14
C LYS A 574 23.16 -1.26 17.10
N ALA A 575 22.63 -2.41 17.48
CA ALA A 575 22.40 -3.55 16.60
C ALA A 575 21.02 -4.17 16.83
N ALA A 576 20.45 -4.79 15.81
CA ALA A 576 19.29 -5.67 15.97
C ALA A 576 19.69 -6.94 16.74
N PRO A 577 18.78 -7.60 17.51
CA PRO A 577 19.15 -8.72 18.38
C PRO A 577 19.75 -9.96 17.69
N SER A 578 19.62 -10.06 16.36
CA SER A 578 20.24 -11.10 15.53
C SER A 578 21.65 -10.73 15.02
N VAL A 579 22.25 -9.64 15.52
CA VAL A 579 23.53 -9.11 15.10
C VAL A 579 24.40 -8.87 16.34
N PHE A 580 25.32 -9.78 16.62
CA PHE A 580 26.29 -9.64 17.70
C PHE A 580 27.58 -9.06 17.13
N LEU A 581 27.99 -7.87 17.58
CA LEU A 581 29.17 -7.16 17.10
C LEU A 581 29.95 -6.54 18.26
N ASP A 582 31.27 -6.72 18.25
CA ASP A 582 32.23 -5.92 19.01
C ASP A 582 32.90 -4.97 18.02
N ALA A 583 32.32 -3.78 17.85
CA ALA A 583 32.64 -2.92 16.70
C ALA A 583 32.56 -1.42 16.99
N ALA A 584 33.54 -0.66 16.50
CA ALA A 584 33.62 0.80 16.67
C ALA A 584 33.33 1.53 15.36
N LEU A 585 32.68 2.70 15.45
CA LEU A 585 32.56 3.61 14.31
C LEU A 585 33.89 4.30 14.00
N ALA A 586 34.20 4.41 12.72
CA ALA A 586 35.34 5.15 12.18
C ALA A 586 34.88 6.04 11.01
N TYR A 587 35.67 7.06 10.70
CA TYR A 587 35.27 8.13 9.79
C TYR A 587 36.44 8.54 8.87
N ASP A 588 36.12 8.84 7.61
CA ASP A 588 36.98 9.60 6.71
C ASP A 588 36.18 10.78 6.10
N PRO A 589 36.75 11.63 5.22
CA PRO A 589 36.04 12.77 4.64
C PRO A 589 34.73 12.45 3.88
N ASN A 590 34.53 11.21 3.43
CA ASN A 590 33.44 10.77 2.58
C ASN A 590 32.66 9.56 3.13
N ASN A 591 33.12 8.91 4.20
CA ASN A 591 32.59 7.64 4.66
C ASN A 591 32.41 7.55 6.17
N VAL A 592 31.39 6.80 6.57
CA VAL A 592 31.27 6.21 7.91
C VAL A 592 31.50 4.71 7.78
N PHE A 593 32.44 4.20 8.57
CA PHE A 593 32.80 2.80 8.61
C PHE A 593 32.52 2.19 9.98
N LEU A 594 32.46 0.88 9.99
CA LEU A 594 32.46 0.04 11.17
C LEU A 594 33.74 -0.79 11.18
N ASN A 595 34.61 -0.51 12.14
CA ASN A 595 35.76 -1.37 12.44
C ASN A 595 35.26 -2.52 13.31
N ILE A 596 35.20 -3.72 12.75
CA ILE A 596 34.73 -4.93 13.43
C ILE A 596 35.95 -5.65 14.00
N ASN A 597 36.04 -5.76 15.32
CA ASN A 597 36.85 -6.82 15.92
C ASN A 597 36.11 -8.15 15.69
N ARG A 598 36.86 -9.21 15.39
CA ARG A 598 36.25 -10.52 15.10
C ARG A 598 35.31 -10.91 16.25
N ILE A 599 34.07 -11.25 15.88
CA ILE A 599 33.06 -11.74 16.80
C ILE A 599 33.59 -13.02 17.46
N ASP A 600 33.88 -12.94 18.74
CA ASP A 600 34.31 -14.09 19.54
C ASP A 600 33.16 -15.09 19.62
N VAL A 601 33.30 -16.21 18.90
CA VAL A 601 32.25 -17.22 18.73
C VAL A 601 31.83 -17.80 20.09
N SER A 602 32.77 -17.87 21.06
CA SER A 602 32.49 -18.36 22.41
C SER A 602 31.67 -17.36 23.24
N LYS A 603 31.93 -16.05 23.10
CA LYS A 603 31.11 -15.01 23.72
C LYS A 603 29.72 -14.93 23.11
N ALA A 604 29.60 -15.05 21.78
CA ALA A 604 28.31 -15.12 21.10
C ALA A 604 27.46 -16.30 21.61
N ALA A 605 28.03 -17.50 21.66
CA ALA A 605 27.34 -18.69 22.19
C ALA A 605 26.93 -18.55 23.66
N SER A 606 27.72 -17.85 24.48
CA SER A 606 27.40 -17.56 25.89
C SER A 606 26.26 -16.55 26.01
N ALA A 607 26.32 -15.43 25.28
CA ALA A 607 25.28 -14.39 25.27
C ALA A 607 23.92 -14.89 24.77
N MET A 608 23.93 -15.90 23.88
CA MET A 608 22.74 -16.56 23.35
C MET A 608 22.19 -17.66 24.28
N GLY A 609 22.81 -17.90 25.44
CA GLY A 609 22.36 -18.90 26.41
C GLY A 609 22.45 -20.35 25.93
N LEU A 610 23.36 -20.65 24.99
CA LEU A 610 23.44 -21.96 24.35
C LEU A 610 23.95 -23.05 25.31
N SER A 611 23.71 -24.30 24.94
CA SER A 611 24.09 -25.48 25.74
C SER A 611 25.60 -25.52 26.05
N ALA A 612 25.99 -26.13 27.18
CA ALA A 612 27.40 -26.22 27.59
C ALA A 612 28.29 -26.91 26.55
N SER A 613 27.74 -27.86 25.78
CA SER A 613 28.43 -28.50 24.65
C SER A 613 28.55 -27.59 23.42
N ALA A 614 27.53 -26.79 23.11
CA ALA A 614 27.63 -25.73 22.10
C ALA A 614 28.69 -24.68 22.48
N GLN A 615 28.75 -24.26 23.74
CA GLN A 615 29.78 -23.35 24.26
C GLN A 615 31.19 -23.96 24.12
N ALA A 616 31.37 -25.23 24.47
CA ALA A 616 32.65 -25.92 24.32
C ALA A 616 33.08 -26.05 22.84
N SER A 617 32.15 -26.24 21.90
CA SER A 617 32.43 -26.14 20.46
C SER A 617 32.81 -24.73 20.04
N ALA A 618 32.09 -23.73 20.52
CA ALA A 618 32.32 -22.33 20.20
C ALA A 618 33.74 -21.89 20.57
N VAL A 619 34.25 -22.31 21.74
CA VAL A 619 35.66 -22.09 22.15
C VAL A 619 36.66 -22.75 21.18
N ARG A 620 36.37 -23.93 20.64
CA ARG A 620 37.26 -24.60 19.66
C ARG A 620 37.23 -23.93 18.29
N VAL A 621 36.05 -23.53 17.82
CA VAL A 621 35.90 -22.76 16.58
C VAL A 621 36.63 -21.42 16.71
N GLU A 622 36.44 -20.71 17.82
CA GLU A 622 37.14 -19.45 18.12
C GLU A 622 38.67 -19.61 18.15
N SER A 623 39.18 -20.69 18.74
CA SER A 623 40.62 -21.00 18.73
C SER A 623 41.15 -21.21 17.31
N ALA A 624 40.38 -21.88 16.44
CA ALA A 624 40.75 -22.07 15.04
C ALA A 624 40.69 -20.77 14.22
N MET A 625 39.67 -19.93 14.44
CA MET A 625 39.57 -18.60 13.86
C MET A 625 40.76 -17.71 14.26
N THR A 626 41.19 -17.79 15.53
CA THR A 626 42.39 -17.07 16.03
C THR A 626 43.65 -17.44 15.26
N ALA A 627 43.82 -18.73 14.91
CA ALA A 627 44.93 -19.18 14.09
C ALA A 627 44.83 -18.68 12.63
N ILE A 628 43.61 -18.58 12.07
CA ILE A 628 43.38 -18.04 10.72
C ILE A 628 43.75 -16.55 10.64
N ASP A 629 43.27 -15.73 11.56
CA ASP A 629 43.55 -14.29 11.54
C ASP A 629 45.05 -14.01 11.68
N ALA A 630 45.76 -14.77 12.52
CA ALA A 630 47.21 -14.69 12.65
C ALA A 630 47.96 -15.08 11.35
N GLN A 631 47.41 -15.99 10.54
CA GLN A 631 47.95 -16.35 9.22
C GLN A 631 47.66 -15.28 8.16
N LEU A 632 46.43 -14.72 8.15
CA LEU A 632 46.05 -13.66 7.20
C LEU A 632 46.86 -12.37 7.42
N VAL A 633 47.16 -12.02 8.68
CA VAL A 633 48.00 -10.86 9.02
C VAL A 633 49.49 -11.08 8.69
N SER A 634 49.97 -12.32 8.65
CA SER A 634 51.39 -12.63 8.38
C SER A 634 51.70 -12.92 6.90
N GLY A 635 50.69 -13.05 6.04
CA GLY A 635 50.87 -13.16 4.58
C GLY A 635 51.47 -14.48 4.08
N VAL A 636 51.55 -15.51 4.94
CA VAL A 636 52.08 -16.83 4.59
C VAL A 636 50.93 -17.83 4.42
N PRO A 637 50.80 -18.51 3.27
CA PRO A 637 49.72 -19.47 3.05
C PRO A 637 49.95 -20.77 3.84
N GLY A 638 49.34 -20.85 5.02
CA GLY A 638 49.13 -22.11 5.72
C GLY A 638 48.09 -22.96 4.99
N GLY A 639 48.37 -24.25 4.78
CA GLY A 639 47.55 -25.17 3.97
C GLY A 639 46.19 -25.54 4.59
N LEU A 640 45.29 -24.56 4.70
CA LEU A 640 43.90 -24.73 5.12
C LEU A 640 42.98 -24.87 3.89
N GLY A 641 42.07 -25.85 3.91
CA GLY A 641 41.12 -26.06 2.82
C GLY A 641 39.99 -25.03 2.84
N THR A 642 39.56 -24.57 1.65
CA THR A 642 38.46 -23.61 1.47
C THR A 642 37.19 -23.99 2.22
N ALA A 643 36.84 -25.28 2.24
CA ALA A 643 35.67 -25.80 2.95
C ALA A 643 35.63 -25.50 4.46
N PHE A 644 36.77 -25.27 5.12
CA PHE A 644 36.79 -24.86 6.53
C PHE A 644 36.45 -23.38 6.69
N ILE A 645 36.91 -22.54 5.77
CA ILE A 645 36.60 -21.09 5.72
C ILE A 645 35.12 -20.89 5.35
N ASP A 646 34.59 -21.70 4.44
CA ASP A 646 33.17 -21.68 4.06
C ASP A 646 32.26 -22.06 5.25
N ALA A 647 32.63 -23.08 6.02
CA ALA A 647 31.91 -23.50 7.23
C ALA A 647 31.99 -22.44 8.36
N ALA A 648 33.14 -21.78 8.50
CA ALA A 648 33.33 -20.66 9.42
C ALA A 648 32.40 -19.47 9.08
N GLY A 649 32.29 -19.12 7.79
CA GLY A 649 31.36 -18.09 7.31
C GLY A 649 29.88 -18.47 7.52
N ALA A 650 29.52 -19.73 7.28
CA ALA A 650 28.16 -20.22 7.50
C ALA A 650 27.71 -20.12 8.98
N LEU A 651 28.63 -20.30 9.94
CA LEU A 651 28.33 -20.15 11.36
C LEU A 651 28.05 -18.68 11.74
N GLN A 652 28.84 -17.75 11.20
CA GLN A 652 28.63 -16.29 11.38
C GLN A 652 27.30 -15.79 10.78
N GLN A 653 26.69 -16.55 9.87
CA GLN A 653 25.43 -16.23 9.21
C GLN A 653 24.20 -16.93 9.84
N THR A 654 24.34 -17.55 11.02
CA THR A 654 23.22 -18.27 11.67
C THR A 654 22.11 -17.31 12.11
N SER A 655 20.88 -17.49 11.58
CA SER A 655 19.81 -16.50 11.69
C SER A 655 19.10 -16.44 13.05
N ASN A 656 19.31 -17.44 13.92
CA ASN A 656 18.68 -17.56 15.23
C ASN A 656 19.44 -18.53 16.14
N ALA A 657 19.17 -18.43 17.46
CA ALA A 657 19.87 -19.21 18.48
C ALA A 657 19.71 -20.74 18.36
N ALA A 658 18.56 -21.24 17.87
CA ALA A 658 18.36 -22.67 17.67
C ALA A 658 19.24 -23.22 16.53
N GLN A 659 19.39 -22.47 15.42
CA GLN A 659 20.31 -22.83 14.34
C GLN A 659 21.78 -22.73 14.77
N ALA A 660 22.13 -21.76 15.62
CA ALA A 660 23.47 -21.67 16.18
C ALA A 660 23.79 -22.86 17.13
N ASP A 661 22.87 -23.25 18.02
CA ASP A 661 23.02 -24.44 18.88
C ASP A 661 23.21 -25.71 18.05
N LEU A 662 22.35 -25.93 17.03
CA LEU A 662 22.46 -27.10 16.14
C LEU A 662 23.80 -27.14 15.39
N SER A 663 24.24 -26.01 14.83
CA SER A 663 25.53 -25.92 14.12
C SER A 663 26.71 -26.20 15.06
N LEU A 664 26.75 -25.56 16.24
CA LEU A 664 27.80 -25.76 17.24
C LEU A 664 27.77 -27.18 17.84
N ARG A 665 26.60 -27.81 17.98
CA ARG A 665 26.48 -29.19 18.48
C ARG A 665 26.85 -30.22 17.43
N SER A 666 26.66 -29.95 16.14
CA SER A 666 27.23 -30.81 15.09
C SER A 666 28.77 -30.84 15.17
N LEU A 667 29.40 -29.72 15.54
CA LEU A 667 30.85 -29.58 15.79
C LEU A 667 31.29 -30.03 17.20
N SER A 668 30.37 -30.47 18.06
CA SER A 668 30.68 -30.86 19.45
C SER A 668 31.26 -32.26 19.58
N GLY A 669 31.00 -33.12 18.60
CA GLY A 669 31.21 -34.56 18.73
C GLY A 669 30.10 -35.28 19.52
N GLU A 670 29.10 -34.59 20.10
CA GLU A 670 27.98 -35.23 20.83
C GLU A 670 27.29 -36.31 19.99
N MET A 671 26.98 -36.04 18.71
CA MET A 671 26.39 -37.05 17.82
C MET A 671 27.31 -38.26 17.61
N HIS A 672 28.62 -38.06 17.53
CA HIS A 672 29.55 -39.17 17.37
C HIS A 672 29.67 -39.96 18.67
N ALA A 673 29.77 -39.30 19.83
CA ALA A 673 29.81 -39.95 21.14
C ALA A 673 28.50 -40.70 21.44
N ALA A 674 27.35 -40.12 21.12
CA ALA A 674 26.04 -40.76 21.23
C ALA A 674 25.87 -41.91 20.22
N SER A 675 26.37 -41.78 19.00
CA SER A 675 26.41 -42.90 18.04
C SER A 675 27.30 -44.04 18.54
N THR A 676 28.48 -43.75 19.08
CA THR A 676 29.37 -44.78 19.63
C THR A 676 28.76 -45.40 20.89
N ALA A 677 28.12 -44.62 21.76
CA ALA A 677 27.38 -45.11 22.92
C ALA A 677 26.20 -46.02 22.51
N LEU A 678 25.37 -45.60 21.54
CA LEU A 678 24.32 -46.45 20.96
C LEU A 678 24.88 -47.71 20.30
N THR A 679 26.08 -47.64 19.71
CA THR A 679 26.76 -48.83 19.16
C THR A 679 27.18 -49.78 20.28
N PHE A 680 27.74 -49.26 21.38
CA PHE A 680 28.09 -50.07 22.55
C PHE A 680 26.85 -50.63 23.28
N ASP A 681 25.80 -49.84 23.47
CA ASP A 681 24.51 -50.30 24.01
C ASP A 681 23.88 -51.37 23.11
N SER A 682 23.99 -51.26 21.78
CA SER A 682 23.52 -52.31 20.85
C SER A 682 24.35 -53.59 20.90
N ILE A 683 25.62 -53.49 21.34
CA ILE A 683 26.52 -54.63 21.53
C ILE A 683 26.26 -55.31 22.90
N ASP A 684 25.98 -54.55 23.96
CA ASP A 684 25.62 -55.11 25.28
C ASP A 684 24.16 -55.62 25.33
N ALA A 685 23.22 -54.99 24.60
CA ALA A 685 21.86 -55.49 24.44
C ALA A 685 21.75 -56.72 23.51
N GLY A 686 22.84 -57.07 22.82
CA GLY A 686 22.95 -58.25 21.95
C GLY A 686 23.63 -59.46 22.62
N ARG A 687 23.74 -59.47 23.95
CA ARG A 687 24.61 -60.39 24.72
C ARG A 687 23.88 -61.29 25.71
#